data_AF-A0A395YNX7-F1
#
_entry.id   AF-A0A395YNX7-F1
#
_cell.length_a   1.000
_cell.length_b   1.000
_cell.length_c   1.000
_cell.angle_alpha   90.00
_cell.angle_beta   90.00
_cell.angle_gamma   90.00
#
_symmetry.space_group_name_H-M   'P 1'
#
loop_
_entity.id
_entity.type
_entity.pdbx_description
1 polymer ?
#
loop_
_entity_poly.entity_id
_entity_poly.type
_entity_poly.pdbx_seq_one_letter_code
_entity_poly.pdbx_strand_id
1 'polypeptide(L)'
;MRVCSVDVGTTGAKVIVFDEDGRELSAAFREYPVVCEREGWAEQDSERVFDTVLDLMEQCIAGGKIPEIDAVTLSVQGDAVIPVGERGQALLPAILGMDNRSIPQAEFCAGRFGAYQLFEKTGMRPHAINSAVKIMWIQEERPDIAEKTVKYLTYDSFLLKRLGSDEYVTDLTMASRSMMCERGEVRWSEPVLKDLNIALEKLPAIVTSGEGVGRLRRDIAERMKLKNAPYLIAGGHDQTCAGVGAGAVVPGVAVDSHGTAEVLSAGFTAMEDQREMFQSYYPCYRHAVPELYFTFALNHCGGIVFRWFRDTFAREEIKQARSAGRSGYDLIADRMSSGPSDLLFLPHFNGSGTPYCDYSARGTVLGLTLSAEKYDIARALLEGLAMELRLNMEQFEKIGIAAGEIRCVGGGASHPKVLQIKADVLNRPVSVMENREAASLGAAVIAFAGMGYFKTIQDGVKKMVKVRETYEPRLRLLRCTEKSLICTAVSIRLCALSIRSGSDMPKEWKKEILIGVDIGTSGTKAAVTDSSGRVLGTALEGYPLICKESGWAEQDANDWERAVYKTVARAVEAARVEAGEVAGICISGLFAGSGVPVDDSGNPVRNAIIWMDRRAVEQSERTRKIVPDNELFDITGNRNDAYFGFNKILWIKENEPELWSRIRWFLPSNSYLVYKLTGVLTIDYTSAANIGGIYDMKKHDWAYGLMERMGIPDRMFPKNWKAPDEIAGYLRKEAAERMGLIPGIPVCAGCTDCLASVISAGVTKEHVKTAVIGTSINWGILHRSVPSNPELVTMPNAVSPLSFYYTYGGITSAGALCGWFLDNLAPYSRRDGKTVKTDFSMLEEEASEIPAGSEGLLVLPYFMGERSPVWDSEARGVFCGLSVRHTRAHMYRAILESTAFAVRHIQEKSDLFEGGSCSCIVSGGACRSKLWMQILADVTGICMITTSGSMQAPVGDALIAGVAAGVVSSYEEAEKWCRYEERIEPDPKLYGTYEMYYREYKKLYEATADIVHALSGM
;
A
#
# COMPACT_ATOMS: atom_id res chain seq x y z
N MET A 1 -27.75 42.08 -17.46
CA MET A 1 -28.62 40.94 -17.88
C MET A 1 -28.36 39.81 -16.90
N ARG A 2 -29.35 39.03 -16.49
CA ARG A 2 -29.19 37.96 -15.50
C ARG A 2 -29.62 36.61 -16.05
N VAL A 3 -28.76 35.61 -15.93
CA VAL A 3 -29.01 34.25 -16.39
C VAL A 3 -29.09 33.30 -15.19
N CYS A 4 -30.15 32.51 -15.12
CA CYS A 4 -30.29 31.41 -14.18
C CYS A 4 -29.79 30.12 -14.83
N SER A 5 -28.68 29.59 -14.34
CA SER A 5 -28.13 28.31 -14.76
C SER A 5 -28.56 27.20 -13.81
N VAL A 6 -29.14 26.14 -14.35
CA VAL A 6 -29.51 24.92 -13.62
C VAL A 6 -28.56 23.80 -14.04
N ASP A 7 -27.81 23.25 -13.10
CA ASP A 7 -26.89 22.14 -13.31
C ASP A 7 -27.41 20.87 -12.63
N VAL A 8 -27.69 19.83 -13.40
CA VAL A 8 -28.32 18.58 -12.95
C VAL A 8 -27.33 17.42 -13.11
N GLY A 9 -26.68 17.06 -12.01
CA GLY A 9 -25.74 15.95 -11.96
C GLY A 9 -26.36 14.63 -11.49
N THR A 10 -25.53 13.60 -11.35
CA THR A 10 -25.97 12.25 -10.95
C THR A 10 -26.33 12.13 -9.45
N THR A 11 -25.86 13.02 -8.58
CA THR A 11 -26.12 12.92 -7.13
C THR A 11 -26.81 14.15 -6.55
N GLY A 12 -27.08 15.16 -7.37
CA GLY A 12 -27.70 16.40 -6.93
C GLY A 12 -27.79 17.44 -8.05
N ALA A 13 -28.57 18.48 -7.78
CA ALA A 13 -28.72 19.62 -8.68
C ALA A 13 -28.29 20.92 -7.99
N LYS A 14 -27.81 21.86 -8.80
CA LYS A 14 -27.39 23.20 -8.40
C LYS A 14 -28.08 24.24 -9.27
N VAL A 15 -28.45 25.37 -8.69
CA VAL A 15 -29.01 26.51 -9.42
C VAL A 15 -28.23 27.75 -9.03
N ILE A 16 -27.68 28.45 -10.01
CA ILE A 16 -26.87 29.66 -9.81
C ILE A 16 -27.36 30.77 -10.74
N VAL A 17 -27.48 31.99 -10.21
CA VAL A 17 -27.77 33.18 -11.01
C VAL A 17 -26.48 33.97 -11.25
N PHE A 18 -26.17 34.22 -12.51
CA PHE A 18 -25.00 34.99 -12.95
C PHE A 18 -25.39 36.34 -13.56
N ASP A 19 -24.52 37.34 -13.37
CA ASP A 19 -24.52 38.58 -14.15
C ASP A 19 -23.59 38.50 -15.37
N GLU A 20 -23.59 39.56 -16.19
CA GLU A 20 -22.74 39.69 -17.39
C GLU A 20 -21.22 39.68 -17.12
N ASP A 21 -20.78 39.87 -15.88
CA ASP A 21 -19.38 39.81 -15.48
C ASP A 21 -18.98 38.41 -14.96
N GLY A 22 -19.92 37.45 -14.96
CA GLY A 22 -19.72 36.10 -14.43
C GLY A 22 -19.76 36.00 -12.92
N ARG A 23 -20.27 37.04 -12.23
CA ARG A 23 -20.40 37.02 -10.76
C ARG A 23 -21.63 36.22 -10.35
N GLU A 24 -21.43 35.36 -9.36
CA GLU A 24 -22.51 34.64 -8.69
C GLU A 24 -23.32 35.61 -7.81
N LEU A 25 -24.60 35.77 -8.12
CA LEU A 25 -25.53 36.62 -7.36
C LEU A 25 -26.28 35.84 -6.28
N SER A 26 -26.57 34.57 -6.55
CA SER A 26 -27.28 33.64 -5.66
C SER A 26 -27.01 32.21 -6.13
N ALA A 27 -26.95 31.26 -5.18
CA ALA A 27 -26.83 29.84 -5.48
C ALA A 27 -27.62 28.98 -4.49
N ALA A 28 -28.09 27.84 -4.97
CA ALA A 28 -28.73 26.80 -4.17
C ALA A 28 -28.29 25.42 -4.67
N PHE A 29 -28.16 24.45 -3.75
CA PHE A 29 -27.78 23.08 -4.06
C PHE A 29 -28.58 22.09 -3.22
N ARG A 30 -28.98 20.96 -3.81
CA ARG A 30 -29.64 19.86 -3.10
C ARG A 30 -29.26 18.51 -3.72
N GLU A 31 -29.00 17.54 -2.85
CA GLU A 31 -28.72 16.15 -3.23
C GLU A 31 -30.00 15.33 -3.39
N TYR A 32 -29.94 14.31 -4.25
CA TYR A 32 -30.97 13.29 -4.41
C TYR A 32 -30.34 11.91 -4.65
N PRO A 33 -31.03 10.82 -4.28
CA PRO A 33 -30.47 9.48 -4.36
C PRO A 33 -30.46 8.93 -5.79
N VAL A 34 -29.50 8.04 -6.05
CA VAL A 34 -29.56 7.07 -7.15
C VAL A 34 -30.09 5.75 -6.59
N VAL A 35 -31.06 5.16 -7.25
CA VAL A 35 -31.69 3.89 -6.87
C VAL A 35 -31.00 2.75 -7.60
N CYS A 36 -30.39 1.84 -6.86
CA CYS A 36 -29.70 0.66 -7.39
C CYS A 36 -30.29 -0.61 -6.77
N GLU A 37 -31.51 -0.98 -7.14
CA GLU A 37 -32.20 -2.16 -6.58
C GLU A 37 -31.60 -3.50 -7.01
N ARG A 38 -30.85 -3.52 -8.12
CA ARG A 38 -30.21 -4.71 -8.68
C ARG A 38 -28.78 -4.40 -9.10
N GLU A 39 -27.94 -5.42 -9.12
CA GLU A 39 -26.58 -5.29 -9.63
C GLU A 39 -26.57 -4.79 -11.08
N GLY A 40 -25.72 -3.80 -11.36
CA GLY A 40 -25.65 -3.15 -12.67
C GLY A 40 -26.79 -2.17 -12.97
N TRP A 41 -27.78 -2.00 -12.09
CA TRP A 41 -28.89 -1.06 -12.29
C TRP A 41 -28.62 0.26 -11.57
N ALA A 42 -28.91 1.38 -12.23
CA ALA A 42 -28.81 2.72 -11.67
C ALA A 42 -29.93 3.61 -12.23
N GLU A 43 -30.85 4.02 -11.36
CA GLU A 43 -32.06 4.75 -11.73
C GLU A 43 -32.26 6.03 -10.92
N GLN A 44 -32.98 7.00 -11.51
CA GLN A 44 -33.43 8.21 -10.81
C GLN A 44 -34.90 8.51 -11.07
N ASP A 45 -35.60 8.95 -10.02
CA ASP A 45 -36.94 9.50 -10.18
C ASP A 45 -36.87 10.89 -10.83
N SER A 46 -37.19 10.94 -12.13
CA SER A 46 -37.17 12.16 -12.94
C SER A 46 -38.12 13.24 -12.44
N GLU A 47 -39.29 12.86 -11.89
CA GLU A 47 -40.26 13.81 -11.35
C GLU A 47 -39.70 14.47 -10.09
N ARG A 48 -39.09 13.67 -9.20
CA ARG A 48 -38.40 14.20 -8.01
C ARG A 48 -37.24 15.12 -8.35
N VAL A 49 -36.47 14.81 -9.40
CA VAL A 49 -35.40 15.70 -9.88
C VAL A 49 -35.98 17.03 -10.37
N PHE A 50 -37.08 17.01 -11.14
CA PHE A 50 -37.75 18.22 -11.60
C PHE A 50 -38.29 19.07 -10.43
N ASP A 51 -38.96 18.46 -9.47
CA ASP A 51 -39.45 19.17 -8.27
C ASP A 51 -38.29 19.80 -7.49
N THR A 52 -37.17 19.08 -7.37
CA THR A 52 -35.96 19.59 -6.74
C THR A 52 -35.40 20.80 -7.50
N VAL A 53 -35.36 20.76 -8.83
CA VAL A 53 -34.95 21.90 -9.66
C VAL A 53 -35.85 23.11 -9.42
N LEU A 54 -37.18 22.93 -9.38
CA LEU A 54 -38.10 24.03 -9.11
C LEU A 54 -37.89 24.62 -7.72
N ASP A 55 -37.74 23.80 -6.69
CA ASP A 55 -37.47 24.27 -5.33
C ASP A 55 -36.15 25.06 -5.25
N LEU A 56 -35.10 24.60 -5.95
CA LEU A 56 -33.81 25.27 -5.99
C LEU A 56 -33.88 26.59 -6.76
N MET A 57 -34.62 26.64 -7.87
CA MET A 57 -34.90 27.89 -8.58
C MET A 57 -35.65 28.87 -7.69
N GLU A 58 -36.63 28.41 -6.91
CA GLU A 58 -37.40 29.26 -5.99
C GLU A 58 -36.51 29.81 -4.88
N GLN A 59 -35.71 28.94 -4.26
CA GLN A 59 -34.75 29.33 -3.24
C GLN A 59 -33.72 30.34 -3.78
N CYS A 60 -33.19 30.09 -4.97
CA CYS A 60 -32.14 30.92 -5.57
C CYS A 60 -32.68 32.27 -6.03
N ILE A 61 -33.82 32.30 -6.72
CA ILE A 61 -34.40 33.51 -7.34
C ILE A 61 -35.25 34.29 -6.32
N ALA A 62 -36.29 33.66 -5.76
CA ALA A 62 -37.22 34.33 -4.85
C ALA A 62 -36.58 34.54 -3.47
N GLY A 63 -35.86 33.54 -2.96
CA GLY A 63 -35.09 33.66 -1.71
C GLY A 63 -33.93 34.64 -1.81
N GLY A 64 -33.23 34.65 -2.95
CA GLY A 64 -32.20 35.65 -3.28
C GLY A 64 -32.72 37.05 -3.61
N LYS A 65 -34.05 37.22 -3.74
CA LYS A 65 -34.72 38.48 -4.10
C LYS A 65 -34.24 39.06 -5.45
N ILE A 66 -34.11 38.20 -6.47
CA ILE A 66 -33.66 38.57 -7.82
C ILE A 66 -34.82 38.42 -8.82
N PRO A 67 -35.81 39.33 -8.84
CA PRO A 67 -37.04 39.16 -9.62
C PRO A 67 -36.86 39.41 -11.14
N GLU A 68 -35.66 39.79 -11.58
CA GLU A 68 -35.31 40.11 -12.95
C GLU A 68 -34.31 39.09 -13.47
N ILE A 69 -34.83 38.01 -14.04
CA ILE A 69 -34.08 36.99 -14.77
C ILE A 69 -34.45 37.11 -16.25
N ASP A 70 -33.45 37.19 -17.12
CA ASP A 70 -33.63 37.35 -18.55
C ASP A 70 -33.70 36.00 -19.27
N ALA A 71 -32.91 35.01 -18.82
CA ALA A 71 -32.89 33.67 -19.37
C ALA A 71 -32.66 32.58 -18.31
N VAL A 72 -33.16 31.37 -18.60
CA VAL A 72 -32.89 30.13 -17.87
C VAL A 72 -32.22 29.15 -18.83
N THR A 73 -31.16 28.48 -18.37
CA THR A 73 -30.40 27.52 -19.17
C THR A 73 -29.97 26.31 -18.33
N LEU A 74 -29.60 25.22 -19.00
CA LEU A 74 -29.35 23.92 -18.38
C LEU A 74 -27.95 23.39 -18.69
N SER A 75 -27.28 22.87 -17.67
CA SER A 75 -26.18 21.90 -17.78
C SER A 75 -26.69 20.59 -17.20
N VAL A 76 -26.60 19.47 -17.93
CA VAL A 76 -27.16 18.20 -17.45
C VAL A 76 -26.21 17.04 -17.64
N GLN A 77 -26.32 16.06 -16.73
CA GLN A 77 -25.67 14.77 -16.87
C GLN A 77 -26.08 14.07 -18.16
N GLY A 78 -25.15 13.24 -18.64
CA GLY A 78 -25.29 12.51 -19.88
C GLY A 78 -26.08 11.19 -19.85
N ASP A 79 -26.65 10.83 -20.99
CA ASP A 79 -27.20 9.50 -21.40
C ASP A 79 -28.27 8.89 -20.50
N ALA A 80 -28.87 9.69 -19.62
CA ALA A 80 -30.09 9.28 -18.94
C ALA A 80 -31.23 9.15 -19.96
N VAL A 81 -32.00 8.06 -19.90
CA VAL A 81 -33.18 7.86 -20.77
C VAL A 81 -34.46 7.87 -19.95
N ILE A 82 -35.37 8.78 -20.30
CA ILE A 82 -36.64 9.03 -19.63
C ILE A 82 -37.76 8.81 -20.66
N PRO A 83 -38.48 7.67 -20.63
CA PRO A 83 -39.68 7.50 -21.44
C PRO A 83 -40.80 8.38 -20.87
N VAL A 84 -41.40 9.24 -21.69
CA VAL A 84 -42.52 10.12 -21.26
C VAL A 84 -43.82 9.80 -21.99
N GLY A 85 -44.93 9.99 -21.27
CA GLY A 85 -46.29 9.81 -21.81
C GLY A 85 -46.87 11.09 -22.42
N GLU A 86 -48.16 11.04 -22.79
CA GLU A 86 -48.87 12.13 -23.47
C GLU A 86 -48.88 13.47 -22.72
N ARG A 87 -48.82 13.48 -21.38
CA ARG A 87 -48.78 14.71 -20.58
C ARG A 87 -47.35 15.16 -20.25
N GLY A 88 -46.33 14.53 -20.84
CA GLY A 88 -44.92 14.80 -20.57
C GLY A 88 -44.42 14.32 -19.21
N GLN A 89 -45.19 13.47 -18.52
CA GLN A 89 -44.79 12.82 -17.28
C GLN A 89 -43.89 11.62 -17.56
N ALA A 90 -42.91 11.38 -16.69
CA ALA A 90 -42.08 10.19 -16.75
C ALA A 90 -42.92 8.91 -16.53
N LEU A 91 -42.74 7.90 -17.39
CA LEU A 91 -43.40 6.60 -17.30
C LEU A 91 -42.58 5.58 -16.50
N LEU A 92 -41.28 5.81 -16.40
CA LEU A 92 -40.32 5.05 -15.61
C LEU A 92 -39.29 5.99 -14.98
N PRO A 93 -38.61 5.57 -13.89
CA PRO A 93 -37.36 6.18 -13.49
C PRO A 93 -36.38 6.29 -14.67
N ALA A 94 -35.60 7.37 -14.70
CA ALA A 94 -34.53 7.54 -15.68
C ALA A 94 -33.51 6.41 -15.55
N ILE A 95 -33.20 5.73 -16.65
CA ILE A 95 -32.08 4.77 -16.71
C ILE A 95 -30.80 5.57 -16.95
N LEU A 96 -29.87 5.58 -15.99
CA LEU A 96 -28.70 6.48 -16.00
C LEU A 96 -27.56 5.99 -16.88
N GLY A 97 -26.63 6.89 -17.24
CA GLY A 97 -25.44 6.54 -18.01
C GLY A 97 -24.57 5.44 -17.39
N MET A 98 -24.51 5.37 -16.06
CA MET A 98 -23.74 4.34 -15.33
C MET A 98 -24.46 2.99 -15.19
N ASP A 99 -25.66 2.86 -15.77
CA ASP A 99 -26.42 1.61 -15.77
C ASP A 99 -25.88 0.64 -16.83
N ASN A 100 -25.63 -0.60 -16.41
CA ASN A 100 -25.03 -1.67 -17.21
C ASN A 100 -26.05 -2.72 -17.68
N ARG A 101 -27.35 -2.55 -17.42
CA ARG A 101 -28.37 -3.55 -17.80
C ARG A 101 -28.49 -3.74 -19.32
N SER A 102 -28.00 -2.77 -20.09
CA SER A 102 -28.08 -2.75 -21.55
C SER A 102 -26.81 -3.24 -22.26
N ILE A 103 -25.90 -3.93 -21.55
CA ILE A 103 -24.72 -4.58 -22.16
C ILE A 103 -25.11 -5.51 -23.31
N PRO A 104 -26.13 -6.41 -23.19
CA PRO A 104 -26.51 -7.28 -24.30
C PRO A 104 -26.91 -6.52 -25.56
N GLN A 105 -27.62 -5.40 -25.42
CA GLN A 105 -28.01 -4.54 -26.53
C GLN A 105 -26.80 -3.81 -27.15
N ALA A 106 -25.80 -3.43 -26.34
CA ALA A 106 -24.54 -2.88 -26.85
C ALA A 106 -23.72 -3.91 -27.65
N GLU A 107 -23.64 -5.16 -27.18
CA GLU A 107 -23.01 -6.27 -27.90
C GLU A 107 -23.74 -6.59 -29.21
N PHE A 108 -25.08 -6.58 -29.17
CA PHE A 108 -25.90 -6.70 -30.38
C PHE A 108 -25.57 -5.60 -31.40
N CYS A 109 -25.50 -4.33 -30.96
CA CYS A 109 -25.11 -3.22 -31.84
C CYS A 109 -23.71 -3.42 -32.41
N ALA A 110 -22.75 -3.86 -31.59
CA ALA A 110 -21.39 -4.15 -32.04
C ALA A 110 -21.35 -5.23 -33.14
N GLY A 111 -22.13 -6.30 -32.99
CA GLY A 111 -22.23 -7.36 -34.00
C GLY A 111 -23.01 -6.95 -35.25
N ARG A 112 -24.10 -6.18 -35.10
CA ARG A 112 -25.02 -5.81 -36.18
C ARG A 112 -24.46 -4.78 -37.15
N PHE A 113 -23.77 -3.76 -36.63
CA PHE A 113 -23.21 -2.66 -37.42
C PHE A 113 -21.71 -2.82 -37.67
N GLY A 114 -21.02 -3.59 -36.81
CA GLY A 114 -19.57 -3.48 -36.63
C GLY A 114 -19.24 -2.30 -35.73
N ALA A 115 -18.56 -2.55 -34.61
CA ALA A 115 -18.32 -1.55 -33.57
C ALA A 115 -17.59 -0.29 -34.09
N TYR A 116 -16.58 -0.47 -34.96
CA TYR A 116 -15.85 0.65 -35.56
C TYR A 116 -16.70 1.41 -36.58
N GLN A 117 -17.49 0.71 -37.40
CA GLN A 117 -18.36 1.36 -38.39
C GLN A 117 -19.45 2.20 -37.72
N LEU A 118 -20.01 1.73 -36.59
CA LEU A 118 -20.96 2.53 -35.83
C LEU A 118 -20.30 3.74 -35.18
N PHE A 119 -19.09 3.57 -34.65
CA PHE A 119 -18.27 4.68 -34.14
C PHE A 119 -17.93 5.69 -35.25
N GLU A 120 -17.59 5.24 -36.45
CA GLU A 120 -17.31 6.13 -37.59
C GLU A 120 -18.55 6.95 -38.00
N LYS A 121 -19.75 6.38 -37.87
CA LYS A 121 -21.00 7.07 -38.21
C LYS A 121 -21.48 8.05 -37.13
N THR A 122 -21.31 7.69 -35.87
CA THR A 122 -21.96 8.40 -34.75
C THR A 122 -20.98 9.08 -33.81
N GLY A 123 -19.69 8.71 -33.88
CA GLY A 123 -18.66 9.10 -32.92
C GLY A 123 -18.72 8.35 -31.59
N MET A 124 -19.65 7.39 -31.46
CA MET A 124 -19.86 6.60 -30.24
C MET A 124 -19.67 5.11 -30.53
N ARG A 125 -18.81 4.47 -29.74
CA ARG A 125 -18.70 3.01 -29.74
C ARG A 125 -19.94 2.41 -29.07
N PRO A 126 -20.42 1.23 -29.49
CA PRO A 126 -21.44 0.52 -28.73
C PRO A 126 -20.99 0.30 -27.29
N HIS A 127 -21.72 0.87 -26.33
CA HIS A 127 -21.47 0.71 -24.91
C HIS A 127 -22.78 0.92 -24.13
N ALA A 128 -22.91 0.29 -22.95
CA ALA A 128 -24.12 0.39 -22.11
C ALA A 128 -24.45 1.83 -21.68
N ILE A 129 -23.45 2.73 -21.73
CA ILE A 129 -23.62 4.15 -21.46
C ILE A 129 -24.54 4.84 -22.48
N ASN A 130 -24.60 4.41 -23.73
CA ASN A 130 -25.33 5.14 -24.78
C ASN A 130 -26.85 5.08 -24.61
N SER A 131 -27.55 6.17 -24.96
CA SER A 131 -29.01 6.22 -24.89
C SER A 131 -29.71 5.19 -25.78
N ALA A 132 -29.17 4.89 -26.98
CA ALA A 132 -29.83 3.98 -27.92
C ALA A 132 -30.05 2.58 -27.34
N VAL A 133 -29.05 2.02 -26.66
CA VAL A 133 -29.12 0.66 -26.10
C VAL A 133 -30.08 0.56 -24.91
N LYS A 134 -30.26 1.66 -24.17
CA LYS A 134 -31.28 1.76 -23.12
C LYS A 134 -32.69 1.83 -23.70
N ILE A 135 -32.88 2.54 -24.81
CA ILE A 135 -34.17 2.56 -25.52
C ILE A 135 -34.52 1.17 -26.03
N MET A 136 -33.56 0.46 -26.64
CA MET A 136 -33.75 -0.94 -27.07
C MET A 136 -34.16 -1.84 -25.91
N TRP A 137 -33.46 -1.73 -24.78
CA TRP A 137 -33.81 -2.48 -23.58
C TRP A 137 -35.25 -2.20 -23.11
N ILE A 138 -35.70 -0.94 -23.12
CA ILE A 138 -37.10 -0.60 -22.80
C ILE A 138 -38.07 -1.22 -23.80
N GLN A 139 -37.75 -1.23 -25.09
CA GLN A 139 -38.59 -1.82 -26.14
C GLN A 139 -38.73 -3.35 -25.98
N GLU A 140 -37.65 -4.02 -25.59
CA GLU A 140 -37.59 -5.48 -25.43
C GLU A 140 -38.21 -5.94 -24.10
N GLU A 141 -37.79 -5.33 -22.99
CA GLU A 141 -38.13 -5.80 -21.64
C GLU A 141 -39.39 -5.12 -21.07
N ARG A 142 -39.75 -3.93 -21.59
CA ARG A 142 -40.91 -3.14 -21.13
C ARG A 142 -41.77 -2.66 -22.31
N PRO A 143 -42.28 -3.58 -23.16
CA PRO A 143 -43.10 -3.21 -24.32
C PRO A 143 -44.37 -2.44 -23.92
N ASP A 144 -44.92 -2.69 -22.72
CA ASP A 144 -46.05 -1.97 -22.13
C ASP A 144 -45.78 -0.48 -21.93
N ILE A 145 -44.53 -0.12 -21.63
CA ILE A 145 -44.08 1.26 -21.50
C ILE A 145 -43.68 1.81 -22.86
N ALA A 146 -42.96 1.04 -23.67
CA ALA A 146 -42.52 1.46 -24.99
C ALA A 146 -43.70 1.88 -25.88
N GLU A 147 -44.83 1.18 -25.81
CA GLU A 147 -46.06 1.52 -26.52
C GLU A 147 -46.64 2.87 -26.07
N LYS A 148 -46.72 3.11 -24.75
CA LYS A 148 -47.23 4.36 -24.16
C LYS A 148 -46.26 5.54 -24.27
N THR A 149 -45.01 5.28 -24.63
CA THR A 149 -43.96 6.29 -24.72
C THR A 149 -44.16 7.13 -25.97
N VAL A 150 -44.40 8.42 -25.76
CA VAL A 150 -44.51 9.45 -26.81
C VAL A 150 -43.13 9.96 -27.20
N LYS A 151 -42.25 10.16 -26.22
CA LYS A 151 -40.84 10.55 -26.45
C LYS A 151 -39.90 9.82 -25.50
N TYR A 152 -38.70 9.48 -25.97
CA TYR A 152 -37.55 9.14 -25.14
C TYR A 152 -36.69 10.39 -24.98
N LEU A 153 -36.54 10.86 -23.75
CA LEU A 153 -35.89 12.12 -23.44
C LEU A 153 -34.65 11.91 -22.57
N THR A 154 -33.67 12.79 -22.72
CA THR A 154 -32.62 13.05 -21.75
C THR A 154 -33.05 14.17 -20.79
N TYR A 155 -32.27 14.43 -19.72
CA TYR A 155 -32.65 15.44 -18.72
C TYR A 155 -32.77 16.86 -19.29
N ASP A 156 -31.95 17.24 -20.28
CA ASP A 156 -32.09 18.53 -20.96
C ASP A 156 -33.48 18.66 -21.59
N SER A 157 -33.89 17.68 -22.39
CA SER A 157 -35.19 17.71 -23.06
C SER A 157 -36.37 17.62 -22.11
N PHE A 158 -36.27 16.76 -21.10
CA PHE A 158 -37.31 16.60 -20.10
C PHE A 158 -37.52 17.91 -19.33
N LEU A 159 -36.44 18.52 -18.84
CA LEU A 159 -36.52 19.76 -18.07
C LEU A 159 -36.93 20.95 -18.94
N LEU A 160 -36.37 21.13 -20.14
CA LEU A 160 -36.77 22.21 -21.05
C LEU A 160 -38.26 22.14 -21.36
N LYS A 161 -38.78 20.95 -21.70
CA LYS A 161 -40.22 20.80 -21.96
C LYS A 161 -41.06 21.13 -20.73
N ARG A 162 -40.66 20.62 -19.57
CA ARG A 162 -41.40 20.83 -18.31
C ARG A 162 -41.35 22.27 -17.82
N LEU A 163 -40.29 23.00 -18.14
CA LEU A 163 -40.12 24.42 -17.84
C LEU A 163 -40.89 25.35 -18.78
N GLY A 164 -41.20 24.92 -20.02
CA GLY A 164 -42.04 25.71 -20.94
C GLY A 164 -41.61 25.74 -22.41
N SER A 165 -40.67 24.88 -22.83
CA SER A 165 -40.28 24.79 -24.25
C SER A 165 -41.48 24.46 -25.15
N ASP A 166 -41.54 25.12 -26.30
CA ASP A 166 -42.65 25.00 -27.25
C ASP A 166 -42.72 23.57 -27.81
N GLU A 167 -41.56 23.01 -28.15
CA GLU A 167 -41.38 21.65 -28.67
C GLU A 167 -40.56 20.77 -27.71
N TYR A 168 -40.56 19.46 -27.94
CA TYR A 168 -39.59 18.56 -27.32
C TYR A 168 -38.26 18.70 -28.05
N VAL A 169 -37.27 19.30 -27.40
CA VAL A 169 -35.95 19.60 -27.99
C VAL A 169 -34.82 19.02 -27.16
N THR A 170 -33.73 18.61 -27.79
CA THR A 170 -32.48 18.20 -27.15
C THR A 170 -31.32 19.00 -27.70
N ASP A 171 -30.36 19.33 -26.86
CA ASP A 171 -29.13 19.99 -27.31
C ASP A 171 -28.25 19.02 -28.12
N LEU A 172 -27.55 19.55 -29.13
CA LEU A 172 -26.68 18.79 -30.02
C LEU A 172 -25.57 18.03 -29.28
N THR A 173 -25.02 18.57 -28.19
CA THR A 173 -24.00 17.85 -27.40
C THR A 173 -24.58 16.60 -26.75
N MET A 174 -25.86 16.62 -26.37
CA MET A 174 -26.60 15.47 -25.83
C MET A 174 -27.05 14.49 -26.92
N ALA A 175 -27.53 15.00 -28.05
CA ALA A 175 -27.88 14.16 -29.19
C ALA A 175 -26.67 13.41 -29.76
N SER A 176 -25.53 14.07 -29.92
CA SER A 176 -24.32 13.49 -30.54
C SER A 176 -23.67 12.37 -29.74
N ARG A 177 -23.88 12.31 -28.42
CA ARG A 177 -23.41 11.21 -27.54
C ARG A 177 -24.39 10.03 -27.39
N SER A 178 -25.60 10.15 -27.93
CA SER A 178 -26.65 9.14 -27.82
C SER A 178 -26.41 7.83 -28.59
N MET A 179 -25.42 7.81 -29.51
CA MET A 179 -25.21 6.78 -30.54
C MET A 179 -26.28 6.76 -31.66
N MET A 180 -27.20 7.74 -31.70
CA MET A 180 -28.26 7.82 -32.71
C MET A 180 -28.17 9.04 -33.63
N CYS A 181 -27.23 9.96 -33.39
CA CYS A 181 -27.06 11.18 -34.17
C CYS A 181 -25.96 11.00 -35.22
N GLU A 182 -26.17 11.58 -36.41
CA GLU A 182 -25.17 11.54 -37.48
C GLU A 182 -23.99 12.45 -37.11
N ARG A 183 -22.77 11.93 -37.20
CA ARG A 183 -21.57 12.64 -36.75
C ARG A 183 -21.39 13.96 -37.51
N GLY A 184 -21.27 15.06 -36.79
CA GLY A 184 -21.02 16.39 -37.36
C GLY A 184 -22.26 17.12 -37.87
N GLU A 185 -23.42 16.47 -37.89
CA GLU A 185 -24.68 17.02 -38.40
C GLU A 185 -25.65 17.34 -37.26
N VAL A 186 -26.59 18.26 -37.49
CA VAL A 186 -27.68 18.57 -36.55
C VAL A 186 -28.91 17.73 -36.88
N ARG A 187 -28.73 16.40 -37.01
CA ARG A 187 -29.83 15.47 -37.31
C ARG A 187 -29.60 14.06 -36.74
N TRP A 188 -30.69 13.35 -36.52
CA TRP A 188 -30.65 11.93 -36.20
C TRP A 188 -30.24 11.08 -37.41
N SER A 189 -29.54 9.97 -37.18
CA SER A 189 -29.12 9.03 -38.23
C SER A 189 -30.25 8.05 -38.54
N GLU A 190 -31.06 8.34 -39.56
CA GLU A 190 -32.14 7.46 -40.01
C GLU A 190 -31.71 6.01 -40.26
N PRO A 191 -30.53 5.71 -40.86
CA PRO A 191 -30.08 4.34 -41.03
C PRO A 191 -29.87 3.60 -39.70
N VAL A 192 -29.28 4.27 -38.70
CA VAL A 192 -29.07 3.69 -37.36
C VAL A 192 -30.41 3.47 -36.69
N LEU A 193 -31.29 4.48 -36.68
CA LEU A 193 -32.61 4.39 -36.07
C LEU A 193 -33.47 3.26 -36.66
N LYS A 194 -33.46 3.12 -37.98
CA LYS A 194 -34.18 2.06 -38.69
C LYS A 194 -33.70 0.67 -38.27
N ASP A 195 -32.38 0.46 -38.20
CA ASP A 195 -31.81 -0.83 -37.82
C ASP A 195 -31.99 -1.15 -36.33
N LEU A 196 -32.11 -0.12 -35.47
CA LEU A 196 -32.44 -0.26 -34.05
C LEU A 196 -33.95 -0.32 -33.77
N ASN A 197 -34.80 -0.18 -34.79
CA ASN A 197 -36.26 -0.09 -34.65
C ASN A 197 -36.72 1.04 -33.69
N ILE A 198 -36.02 2.19 -33.73
CA ILE A 198 -36.37 3.39 -32.96
C ILE A 198 -37.04 4.38 -33.91
N ALA A 199 -38.32 4.69 -33.65
CA ALA A 199 -39.08 5.61 -34.48
C ALA A 199 -38.60 7.06 -34.28
N LEU A 200 -38.33 7.77 -35.37
CA LEU A 200 -37.80 9.14 -35.35
C LEU A 200 -38.73 10.10 -34.59
N GLU A 201 -40.04 9.93 -34.73
CA GLU A 201 -41.06 10.69 -34.04
C GLU A 201 -41.07 10.48 -32.52
N LYS A 202 -40.41 9.43 -31.99
CA LYS A 202 -40.22 9.22 -30.55
C LYS A 202 -38.97 9.92 -30.00
N LEU A 203 -38.21 10.62 -30.82
CA LEU A 203 -37.05 11.40 -30.39
C LEU A 203 -37.35 12.91 -30.41
N PRO A 204 -36.72 13.71 -29.52
CA PRO A 204 -36.84 15.16 -29.56
C PRO A 204 -36.17 15.76 -30.82
N ALA A 205 -36.56 16.97 -31.21
CA ALA A 205 -35.85 17.72 -32.24
C ALA A 205 -34.48 18.17 -31.71
N ILE A 206 -33.46 18.20 -32.57
CA ILE A 206 -32.12 18.62 -32.17
C ILE A 206 -31.99 20.13 -32.37
N VAL A 207 -31.52 20.84 -31.34
CA VAL A 207 -31.19 22.26 -31.37
C VAL A 207 -29.71 22.48 -31.05
N THR A 208 -29.21 23.67 -31.38
CA THR A 208 -27.82 24.03 -31.05
C THR A 208 -27.70 24.68 -29.66
N SER A 209 -26.54 24.52 -29.01
CA SER A 209 -26.28 25.17 -27.73
C SER A 209 -26.37 26.69 -27.89
N GLY A 210 -27.15 27.34 -27.02
CA GLY A 210 -27.44 28.78 -27.09
C GLY A 210 -28.72 29.12 -27.84
N GLU A 211 -29.40 28.16 -28.45
CA GLU A 211 -30.66 28.42 -29.15
C GLU A 211 -31.82 28.70 -28.18
N GLY A 212 -32.67 29.67 -28.54
CA GLY A 212 -33.88 30.00 -27.78
C GLY A 212 -35.03 29.05 -28.11
N VAL A 213 -35.50 28.32 -27.10
CA VAL A 213 -36.47 27.21 -27.28
C VAL A 213 -37.86 27.50 -26.69
N GLY A 214 -38.09 28.73 -26.25
CA GLY A 214 -39.37 29.19 -25.71
C GLY A 214 -39.20 30.14 -24.53
N ARG A 215 -40.23 30.22 -23.69
CA ARG A 215 -40.22 31.00 -22.45
C ARG A 215 -40.63 30.16 -21.27
N LEU A 216 -40.15 30.53 -20.08
CA LEU A 216 -40.53 29.88 -18.84
C LEU A 216 -42.06 29.95 -18.66
N ARG A 217 -42.66 28.83 -18.29
CA ARG A 217 -44.11 28.72 -18.09
C ARG A 217 -44.56 29.71 -17.01
N ARG A 218 -45.73 30.31 -17.24
CA ARG A 218 -46.23 31.44 -16.45
C ARG A 218 -46.41 31.10 -14.97
N ASP A 219 -46.98 29.94 -14.65
CA ASP A 219 -47.14 29.44 -13.28
C ASP A 219 -45.80 29.26 -12.57
N ILE A 220 -44.76 28.80 -13.27
CA ILE A 220 -43.41 28.68 -12.72
C ILE A 220 -42.81 30.07 -12.50
N ALA A 221 -42.97 30.99 -13.44
CA ALA A 221 -42.50 32.37 -13.29
C ALA A 221 -43.16 33.09 -12.09
N GLU A 222 -44.46 32.87 -11.89
CA GLU A 222 -45.22 33.37 -10.75
C GLU A 222 -44.74 32.74 -9.43
N ARG A 223 -44.47 31.42 -9.41
CA ARG A 223 -43.85 30.72 -8.26
C ARG A 223 -42.51 31.35 -7.87
N MET A 224 -41.67 31.71 -8.85
CA MET A 224 -40.37 32.34 -8.63
C MET A 224 -40.44 33.85 -8.34
N LYS A 225 -41.64 34.45 -8.33
CA LYS A 225 -41.86 35.90 -8.17
C LYS A 225 -41.10 36.75 -9.20
N LEU A 226 -41.01 36.26 -10.43
CA LEU A 226 -40.35 36.96 -11.53
C LEU A 226 -41.24 38.07 -12.11
N LYS A 227 -40.64 39.19 -12.53
CA LYS A 227 -41.36 40.30 -13.18
C LYS A 227 -41.89 39.91 -14.58
N ASN A 228 -41.13 39.08 -15.30
CA ASN A 228 -41.42 38.62 -16.65
C ASN A 228 -41.05 37.14 -16.77
N ALA A 229 -41.62 36.43 -17.73
CA ALA A 229 -41.21 35.07 -18.08
C ALA A 229 -39.87 35.10 -18.85
N PRO A 230 -38.76 34.59 -18.27
CA PRO A 230 -37.46 34.55 -18.94
C PRO A 230 -37.48 33.65 -20.18
N TYR A 231 -36.54 33.87 -21.08
CA TYR A 231 -36.29 32.96 -22.19
C TYR A 231 -35.72 31.63 -21.70
N LEU A 232 -36.09 30.54 -22.37
CA LEU A 232 -35.43 29.25 -22.19
C LEU A 232 -34.36 29.12 -23.27
N ILE A 233 -33.12 28.91 -22.85
CA ILE A 233 -31.98 28.75 -23.75
C ILE A 233 -31.40 27.35 -23.60
N ALA A 234 -31.28 26.63 -24.72
CA ALA A 234 -30.63 25.34 -24.75
C ALA A 234 -29.18 25.48 -24.27
N GLY A 235 -28.79 24.71 -23.24
CA GLY A 235 -27.42 24.66 -22.76
C GLY A 235 -26.69 23.46 -23.37
N GLY A 236 -26.35 22.45 -22.56
CA GLY A 236 -25.75 21.24 -23.09
C GLY A 236 -25.32 20.21 -22.03
N HIS A 237 -24.53 19.24 -22.48
CA HIS A 237 -23.92 18.21 -21.63
C HIS A 237 -22.96 18.84 -20.63
N ASP A 238 -23.03 18.42 -19.37
CA ASP A 238 -22.28 18.97 -18.26
C ASP A 238 -20.77 19.10 -18.52
N GLN A 239 -20.11 18.12 -19.13
CA GLN A 239 -18.68 18.17 -19.46
C GLN A 239 -18.36 19.22 -20.52
N THR A 240 -19.24 19.41 -21.51
CA THR A 240 -19.04 20.44 -22.54
C THR A 240 -19.29 21.84 -21.98
N CYS A 241 -20.29 21.99 -21.10
CA CYS A 241 -20.53 23.21 -20.35
C CYS A 241 -19.34 23.51 -19.41
N ALA A 242 -18.81 22.51 -18.72
CA ALA A 242 -17.60 22.66 -17.89
C ALA A 242 -16.39 23.05 -18.74
N GLY A 243 -16.27 22.50 -19.97
CA GLY A 243 -15.35 22.96 -21.00
C GLY A 243 -15.45 24.47 -21.24
N VAL A 244 -16.65 24.97 -21.53
CA VAL A 244 -16.89 26.41 -21.74
C VAL A 244 -16.56 27.23 -20.48
N GLY A 245 -17.05 26.82 -19.30
CA GLY A 245 -16.86 27.59 -18.06
C GLY A 245 -15.46 27.50 -17.47
N ALA A 246 -14.65 26.52 -17.88
CA ALA A 246 -13.22 26.49 -17.67
C ALA A 246 -12.46 27.20 -18.80
N GLY A 247 -13.10 27.50 -19.93
CA GLY A 247 -12.55 28.23 -21.07
C GLY A 247 -11.78 27.38 -22.09
N ALA A 248 -12.05 26.08 -22.14
CA ALA A 248 -11.63 25.15 -23.20
C ALA A 248 -12.49 25.30 -24.46
N VAL A 249 -12.52 26.52 -25.01
CA VAL A 249 -13.27 26.88 -26.23
C VAL A 249 -12.37 27.06 -27.46
N VAL A 250 -11.11 26.64 -27.33
CA VAL A 250 -10.09 26.60 -28.38
C VAL A 250 -9.23 25.35 -28.19
N PRO A 251 -8.68 24.76 -29.28
CA PRO A 251 -7.74 23.64 -29.15
C PRO A 251 -6.51 24.02 -28.30
N GLY A 252 -5.97 23.05 -27.56
CA GLY A 252 -4.79 23.25 -26.71
C GLY A 252 -5.10 23.49 -25.23
N VAL A 253 -6.35 23.77 -24.86
CA VAL A 253 -6.81 23.84 -23.46
C VAL A 253 -7.64 22.60 -23.14
N ALA A 254 -7.16 21.78 -22.21
CA ALA A 254 -7.88 20.63 -21.69
C ALA A 254 -8.44 20.91 -20.29
N VAL A 255 -9.53 20.25 -19.92
CA VAL A 255 -10.16 20.39 -18.61
C VAL A 255 -10.05 19.08 -17.86
N ASP A 256 -9.46 19.15 -16.67
CA ASP A 256 -9.39 18.05 -15.70
C ASP A 256 -10.51 18.24 -14.68
N SER A 257 -11.59 17.48 -14.83
CA SER A 257 -12.70 17.43 -13.89
C SER A 257 -12.46 16.37 -12.84
N HIS A 258 -11.95 16.79 -11.69
CA HIS A 258 -11.57 15.89 -10.60
C HIS A 258 -12.71 15.77 -9.58
N GLY A 259 -13.56 14.75 -9.77
CA GLY A 259 -14.66 14.38 -8.89
C GLY A 259 -14.47 12.99 -8.26
N THR A 260 -15.56 12.24 -8.10
CA THR A 260 -15.52 10.82 -7.70
C THR A 260 -14.70 10.00 -8.70
N ALA A 261 -15.01 10.19 -9.98
CA ALA A 261 -14.15 9.85 -11.11
C ALA A 261 -13.38 11.09 -11.57
N GLU A 262 -12.35 10.88 -12.37
CA GLU A 262 -11.51 11.94 -12.90
C GLU A 262 -11.59 11.91 -14.43
N VAL A 263 -11.90 13.06 -15.04
CA VAL A 263 -12.18 13.17 -16.47
C VAL A 263 -11.29 14.23 -17.09
N LEU A 264 -10.46 13.83 -18.06
CA LEU A 264 -9.69 14.77 -18.88
C LEU A 264 -10.44 14.98 -20.18
N SER A 265 -10.85 16.21 -20.45
CA SER A 265 -11.63 16.54 -21.65
C SER A 265 -10.97 17.61 -22.49
N ALA A 266 -11.18 17.55 -23.80
CA ALA A 266 -10.57 18.49 -24.73
C ALA A 266 -11.48 18.75 -25.95
N GLY A 267 -11.47 20.01 -26.40
CA GLY A 267 -12.07 20.43 -27.66
C GLY A 267 -11.04 20.44 -28.80
N PHE A 268 -11.44 20.03 -30.00
CA PHE A 268 -10.55 19.96 -31.16
C PHE A 268 -11.29 20.19 -32.48
N THR A 269 -10.57 20.55 -33.55
CA THR A 269 -11.17 20.98 -34.83
C THR A 269 -11.20 19.91 -35.92
N ALA A 270 -10.31 18.91 -35.86
CA ALA A 270 -10.20 17.87 -36.88
C ALA A 270 -9.89 16.50 -36.24
N MET A 271 -10.52 15.45 -36.77
CA MET A 271 -10.30 14.06 -36.37
C MET A 271 -9.21 13.45 -37.26
N GLU A 272 -7.96 13.48 -36.82
CA GLU A 272 -6.84 12.96 -37.63
C GLU A 272 -6.72 11.43 -37.57
N ASP A 273 -6.92 10.80 -36.40
CA ASP A 273 -6.82 9.33 -36.23
C ASP A 273 -8.02 8.71 -35.49
N GLN A 274 -9.09 8.45 -36.24
CA GLN A 274 -10.34 7.89 -35.71
C GLN A 274 -10.20 6.43 -35.23
N ARG A 275 -9.27 5.68 -35.82
CA ARG A 275 -9.05 4.28 -35.45
C ARG A 275 -8.37 4.19 -34.09
N GLU A 276 -7.37 5.03 -33.86
CA GLU A 276 -6.71 5.10 -32.56
C GLU A 276 -7.64 5.63 -31.47
N MET A 277 -8.51 6.62 -31.77
CA MET A 277 -9.57 7.06 -30.84
C MET A 277 -10.49 5.90 -30.42
N PHE A 278 -10.95 5.10 -31.39
CA PHE A 278 -11.78 3.94 -31.13
C PHE A 278 -11.06 2.89 -30.27
N GLN A 279 -9.79 2.59 -30.60
CA GLN A 279 -8.95 1.63 -29.87
C GLN A 279 -8.66 2.11 -28.43
N SER A 280 -8.57 3.41 -28.22
CA SER A 280 -8.34 4.05 -26.92
C SER A 280 -9.63 4.34 -26.13
N TYR A 281 -10.78 3.85 -26.61
CA TYR A 281 -12.08 4.00 -25.96
C TYR A 281 -12.57 5.46 -25.84
N TYR A 282 -12.03 6.38 -26.61
CA TYR A 282 -12.42 7.79 -26.58
C TYR A 282 -13.68 8.05 -27.40
N PRO A 283 -14.75 8.62 -26.81
CA PRO A 283 -15.89 9.09 -27.58
C PRO A 283 -15.53 10.36 -28.35
N CYS A 284 -16.21 10.61 -29.46
CA CYS A 284 -16.05 11.83 -30.24
C CYS A 284 -17.42 12.40 -30.58
N TYR A 285 -17.79 13.52 -29.97
CA TYR A 285 -19.10 14.12 -30.20
C TYR A 285 -19.00 15.65 -30.26
N ARG A 286 -20.11 16.37 -30.37
CA ARG A 286 -20.08 17.82 -30.61
C ARG A 286 -19.78 18.59 -29.33
N HIS A 287 -18.93 19.60 -29.44
CA HIS A 287 -18.76 20.60 -28.39
C HIS A 287 -19.94 21.59 -28.44
N ALA A 288 -20.21 22.28 -27.33
CA ALA A 288 -21.13 23.42 -27.30
C ALA A 288 -20.67 24.61 -28.19
N VAL A 289 -19.40 24.62 -28.61
CA VAL A 289 -18.85 25.59 -29.55
C VAL A 289 -18.98 24.97 -30.93
N PRO A 290 -19.76 25.54 -31.86
CA PRO A 290 -20.11 24.88 -33.12
C PRO A 290 -18.93 24.41 -33.97
N GLU A 291 -17.77 25.06 -33.90
CA GLU A 291 -16.60 24.71 -34.70
C GLU A 291 -15.79 23.53 -34.13
N LEU A 292 -16.12 23.04 -32.93
CA LEU A 292 -15.33 22.05 -32.22
C LEU A 292 -16.04 20.70 -32.06
N TYR A 293 -15.24 19.64 -32.11
CA TYR A 293 -15.55 18.34 -31.54
C TYR A 293 -15.07 18.29 -30.08
N PHE A 294 -15.59 17.32 -29.35
CA PHE A 294 -15.28 17.09 -27.94
C PHE A 294 -14.97 15.61 -27.74
N THR A 295 -13.95 15.36 -26.93
CA THR A 295 -13.63 14.03 -26.42
C THR A 295 -13.32 14.11 -24.93
N PHE A 296 -13.36 12.95 -24.26
CA PHE A 296 -12.89 12.84 -22.90
C PHE A 296 -12.27 11.46 -22.65
N ALA A 297 -11.28 11.47 -21.76
CA ALA A 297 -10.70 10.34 -21.10
C ALA A 297 -11.31 10.22 -19.70
N LEU A 298 -11.53 9.00 -19.24
CA LEU A 298 -12.18 8.72 -17.96
C LEU A 298 -11.28 7.82 -17.14
N ASN A 299 -10.97 8.24 -15.92
CA ASN A 299 -10.46 7.38 -14.85
C ASN A 299 -11.56 7.18 -13.81
N HIS A 300 -11.98 5.93 -13.61
CA HIS A 300 -13.04 5.57 -12.66
C HIS A 300 -12.69 5.88 -11.19
N CYS A 301 -11.41 6.09 -10.90
CA CYS A 301 -10.84 6.01 -9.57
C CYS A 301 -10.21 7.32 -9.06
N GLY A 302 -10.73 8.49 -9.47
CA GLY A 302 -10.24 9.81 -9.04
C GLY A 302 -10.33 10.07 -7.53
N GLY A 303 -11.26 10.92 -7.10
CA GLY A 303 -11.42 11.27 -5.69
C GLY A 303 -11.89 10.11 -4.80
N ILE A 304 -12.46 9.05 -5.38
CA ILE A 304 -12.95 7.88 -4.60
C ILE A 304 -11.81 7.10 -3.94
N VAL A 305 -10.66 6.95 -4.60
CA VAL A 305 -9.52 6.20 -4.03
C VAL A 305 -8.85 7.02 -2.94
N PHE A 306 -8.76 8.34 -3.10
CA PHE A 306 -8.27 9.21 -2.02
C PHE A 306 -9.22 9.25 -0.82
N ARG A 307 -10.54 9.19 -1.06
CA ARG A 307 -11.55 9.02 0.00
C ARG A 307 -11.39 7.68 0.72
N TRP A 308 -11.22 6.58 -0.02
CA TRP A 308 -10.95 5.26 0.54
C TRP A 308 -9.69 5.28 1.42
N PHE A 309 -8.60 5.88 0.93
CA PHE A 309 -7.35 6.03 1.69
C PHE A 309 -7.60 6.80 2.99
N ARG A 310 -8.30 7.93 2.89
CA ARG A 310 -8.66 8.77 4.05
C ARG A 310 -9.47 7.99 5.08
N ASP A 311 -10.50 7.27 4.64
CA ASP A 311 -11.42 6.55 5.51
C ASP A 311 -10.80 5.30 6.14
N THR A 312 -9.77 4.74 5.49
CA THR A 312 -9.03 3.56 5.96
C THR A 312 -7.89 3.93 6.91
N PHE A 313 -7.07 4.95 6.59
CA PHE A 313 -5.80 5.23 7.29
C PHE A 313 -5.70 6.62 7.96
N ALA A 314 -6.60 7.56 7.65
CA ALA A 314 -6.46 8.96 8.06
C ALA A 314 -7.59 9.48 8.98
N ARG A 315 -8.22 8.59 9.75
CA ARG A 315 -9.36 8.94 10.61
C ARG A 315 -9.02 10.00 11.67
N GLU A 316 -7.80 9.99 12.19
CA GLU A 316 -7.35 10.99 13.18
C GLU A 316 -7.12 12.35 12.54
N GLU A 317 -6.55 12.41 11.33
CA GLU A 317 -6.45 13.64 10.55
C GLU A 317 -7.83 14.22 10.31
N ILE A 318 -8.85 13.41 9.98
CA ILE A 318 -10.23 13.90 9.87
C ILE A 318 -10.72 14.51 11.19
N LYS A 319 -10.43 13.88 12.32
CA LYS A 319 -10.85 14.38 13.64
C LYS A 319 -10.15 15.69 13.99
N GLN A 320 -8.85 15.79 13.78
CA GLN A 320 -8.05 17.01 13.96
C GLN A 320 -8.54 18.13 13.05
N ALA A 321 -8.81 17.81 11.79
CA ALA A 321 -9.33 18.76 10.80
C ALA A 321 -10.70 19.30 11.22
N ARG A 322 -11.61 18.44 11.69
CA ARG A 322 -12.92 18.88 12.24
C ARG A 322 -12.76 19.84 13.41
N SER A 323 -11.84 19.58 14.34
CA SER A 323 -11.59 20.52 15.46
C SER A 323 -10.95 21.84 15.02
N ALA A 324 -10.23 21.85 13.89
CA ALA A 324 -9.55 23.03 13.35
C ALA A 324 -10.37 23.77 12.26
N GLY A 325 -11.58 23.32 11.92
CA GLY A 325 -12.36 23.87 10.80
C GLY A 325 -11.70 23.67 9.42
N ARG A 326 -10.77 22.72 9.30
CA ARG A 326 -10.04 22.39 8.07
C ARG A 326 -10.60 21.12 7.40
N SER A 327 -10.22 20.87 6.15
CA SER A 327 -10.48 19.58 5.51
C SER A 327 -9.46 18.54 5.97
N GLY A 328 -9.92 17.29 6.18
CA GLY A 328 -9.02 16.17 6.50
C GLY A 328 -8.00 15.91 5.39
N TYR A 329 -8.37 16.19 4.14
CA TYR A 329 -7.48 16.07 2.99
C TYR A 329 -6.31 17.06 3.03
N ASP A 330 -6.52 18.27 3.55
CA ASP A 330 -5.44 19.27 3.67
C ASP A 330 -4.39 18.82 4.67
N LEU A 331 -4.80 18.21 5.79
CA LEU A 331 -3.84 17.71 6.79
C LEU A 331 -3.00 16.53 6.28
N ILE A 332 -3.60 15.65 5.48
CA ILE A 332 -2.85 14.58 4.81
C ILE A 332 -1.86 15.23 3.85
N ALA A 333 -2.32 16.15 3.00
CA ALA A 333 -1.49 16.78 1.98
C ALA A 333 -0.33 17.59 2.57
N ASP A 334 -0.55 18.30 3.68
CA ASP A 334 0.49 19.05 4.40
C ASP A 334 1.65 18.15 4.83
N ARG A 335 1.36 16.92 5.28
CA ARG A 335 2.34 15.95 5.79
C ARG A 335 3.05 15.13 4.72
N MET A 336 2.54 15.10 3.49
CA MET A 336 3.24 14.44 2.38
C MET A 336 4.60 15.10 2.11
N SER A 337 5.57 14.32 1.64
CA SER A 337 6.83 14.86 1.13
C SER A 337 6.59 15.88 -0.01
N SER A 338 7.57 16.76 -0.22
CA SER A 338 7.54 17.73 -1.33
C SER A 338 8.18 17.19 -2.61
N GLY A 339 9.04 16.17 -2.49
CA GLY A 339 9.61 15.42 -3.61
C GLY A 339 8.69 14.27 -4.07
N PRO A 340 9.10 13.52 -5.11
CA PRO A 340 8.40 12.33 -5.54
C PRO A 340 8.38 11.26 -4.45
N SER A 341 7.40 10.37 -4.50
CA SER A 341 7.43 9.14 -3.70
C SER A 341 8.37 8.12 -4.33
N ASP A 342 9.03 7.31 -3.50
CA ASP A 342 9.79 6.13 -3.95
C ASP A 342 8.86 4.93 -4.22
N LEU A 343 7.54 5.14 -4.09
CA LEU A 343 6.50 4.13 -4.31
C LEU A 343 5.77 4.37 -5.63
N LEU A 344 5.39 3.29 -6.30
CA LEU A 344 4.47 3.34 -7.44
C LEU A 344 3.06 2.91 -6.99
N PHE A 345 2.04 3.65 -7.41
CA PHE A 345 0.64 3.36 -7.09
C PHE A 345 -0.20 3.28 -8.36
N LEU A 346 -0.79 2.11 -8.64
CA LEU A 346 -1.79 1.94 -9.69
C LEU A 346 -3.18 2.11 -9.09
N PRO A 347 -3.97 3.11 -9.50
CA PRO A 347 -5.21 3.47 -8.81
C PRO A 347 -6.45 2.68 -9.26
N HIS A 348 -6.30 1.52 -9.92
CA HIS A 348 -7.37 0.78 -10.59
C HIS A 348 -8.35 0.03 -9.66
N PHE A 349 -8.82 0.66 -8.59
CA PHE A 349 -9.69 0.05 -7.57
C PHE A 349 -11.07 -0.40 -8.10
N ASN A 350 -11.46 0.10 -9.27
CA ASN A 350 -12.71 -0.23 -9.97
C ASN A 350 -12.45 -0.49 -11.46
N GLY A 351 -11.32 -1.15 -11.77
CA GLY A 351 -10.83 -1.29 -13.15
C GLY A 351 -10.05 -0.07 -13.62
N SER A 352 -9.35 -0.23 -14.74
CA SER A 352 -8.68 0.87 -15.43
C SER A 352 -9.68 1.62 -16.30
N GLY A 353 -9.47 2.92 -16.42
CA GLY A 353 -10.20 3.77 -17.33
C GLY A 353 -9.61 3.75 -18.74
N THR A 354 -9.90 4.77 -19.53
CA THR A 354 -9.18 4.97 -20.80
C THR A 354 -7.67 5.11 -20.54
N PRO A 355 -6.79 4.69 -21.47
CA PRO A 355 -7.10 4.15 -22.80
C PRO A 355 -7.39 2.64 -22.81
N TYR A 356 -7.25 1.94 -21.68
CA TYR A 356 -7.31 0.47 -21.65
C TYR A 356 -8.72 -0.09 -21.41
N CYS A 357 -9.49 0.54 -20.53
CA CYS A 357 -10.82 0.10 -20.09
C CYS A 357 -10.87 -1.37 -19.65
N ASP A 358 -9.86 -1.81 -18.92
CA ASP A 358 -9.81 -3.15 -18.32
C ASP A 358 -10.53 -3.17 -16.96
N TYR A 359 -11.75 -3.71 -16.96
CA TYR A 359 -12.58 -3.86 -15.75
C TYR A 359 -12.02 -4.86 -14.72
N SER A 360 -11.08 -5.73 -15.15
CA SER A 360 -10.44 -6.71 -14.27
C SER A 360 -9.22 -6.14 -13.54
N ALA A 361 -8.68 -5.01 -14.00
CA ALA A 361 -7.56 -4.33 -13.35
C ALA A 361 -7.88 -3.98 -11.88
N ARG A 362 -6.86 -4.03 -11.03
CA ARG A 362 -6.97 -3.80 -9.58
C ARG A 362 -5.87 -2.89 -9.08
N GLY A 363 -6.12 -2.24 -7.95
CA GLY A 363 -5.15 -1.34 -7.35
C GLY A 363 -3.90 -2.06 -6.87
N THR A 364 -2.74 -1.43 -7.03
CA THR A 364 -1.45 -2.01 -6.64
C THR A 364 -0.52 -0.94 -6.06
N VAL A 365 0.19 -1.27 -4.99
CA VAL A 365 1.26 -0.44 -4.40
C VAL A 365 2.56 -1.23 -4.46
N LEU A 366 3.60 -0.64 -5.07
CA LEU A 366 4.91 -1.27 -5.23
C LEU A 366 6.01 -0.45 -4.54
N GLY A 367 7.06 -1.13 -4.08
CA GLY A 367 8.27 -0.49 -3.55
C GLY A 367 8.27 -0.27 -2.03
N LEU A 368 7.35 -0.89 -1.29
CA LEU A 368 7.20 -0.62 0.14
C LEU A 368 8.39 -1.12 0.97
N THR A 369 8.84 -0.28 1.91
CA THR A 369 9.88 -0.57 2.89
C THR A 369 9.34 -0.38 4.31
N LEU A 370 10.04 -0.86 5.33
CA LEU A 370 9.66 -0.60 6.73
C LEU A 370 9.77 0.88 7.14
N SER A 371 10.37 1.75 6.33
CA SER A 371 10.39 3.20 6.55
C SER A 371 9.23 3.93 5.88
N ALA A 372 8.48 3.28 4.98
CA ALA A 372 7.37 3.90 4.30
C ALA A 372 6.25 4.25 5.30
N GLU A 373 5.81 5.50 5.28
CA GLU A 373 4.69 5.98 6.08
C GLU A 373 3.41 6.05 5.24
N LYS A 374 2.26 6.17 5.92
CA LYS A 374 0.98 6.36 5.21
C LYS A 374 0.98 7.60 4.30
N TYR A 375 1.76 8.63 4.62
CA TYR A 375 1.84 9.85 3.80
C TYR A 375 2.61 9.63 2.50
N ASP A 376 3.57 8.69 2.46
CA ASP A 376 4.28 8.30 1.23
C ASP A 376 3.34 7.54 0.29
N ILE A 377 2.47 6.69 0.85
CA ILE A 377 1.40 6.00 0.10
C ILE A 377 0.38 7.02 -0.43
N ALA A 378 -0.02 8.01 0.38
CA ALA A 378 -0.92 9.07 -0.07
C ALA A 378 -0.32 9.91 -1.21
N ARG A 379 0.99 10.20 -1.11
CA ARG A 379 1.75 10.90 -2.15
C ARG A 379 1.76 10.09 -3.45
N ALA A 380 2.15 8.82 -3.37
CA ALA A 380 2.20 7.90 -4.50
C ALA A 380 0.83 7.71 -5.16
N LEU A 381 -0.25 7.65 -4.37
CA LEU A 381 -1.63 7.59 -4.87
C LEU A 381 -1.96 8.80 -5.75
N LEU A 382 -1.66 10.01 -5.29
CA LEU A 382 -1.91 11.23 -6.07
C LEU A 382 -1.03 11.32 -7.31
N GLU A 383 0.22 10.86 -7.24
CA GLU A 383 1.11 10.73 -8.39
C GLU A 383 0.57 9.71 -9.39
N GLY A 384 0.09 8.55 -8.93
CA GLY A 384 -0.54 7.52 -9.75
C GLY A 384 -1.76 8.03 -10.50
N LEU A 385 -2.63 8.81 -9.85
CA LEU A 385 -3.76 9.48 -10.52
C LEU A 385 -3.27 10.48 -11.58
N ALA A 386 -2.24 11.26 -11.28
CA ALA A 386 -1.65 12.18 -12.25
C ALA A 386 -0.96 11.45 -13.42
N MET A 387 -0.38 10.27 -13.18
CA MET A 387 0.20 9.42 -14.23
C MET A 387 -0.88 8.82 -15.13
N GLU A 388 -2.02 8.40 -14.59
CA GLU A 388 -3.19 7.98 -15.40
C GLU A 388 -3.69 9.11 -16.32
N LEU A 389 -3.74 10.34 -15.78
CA LEU A 389 -4.03 11.52 -16.59
C LEU A 389 -2.97 11.76 -17.66
N ARG A 390 -1.69 11.61 -17.32
CA ARG A 390 -0.58 11.76 -18.26
C ARG A 390 -0.66 10.77 -19.40
N LEU A 391 -0.97 9.50 -19.12
CA LEU A 391 -1.16 8.46 -20.14
C LEU A 391 -2.23 8.87 -21.15
N ASN A 392 -3.37 9.39 -20.67
CA ASN A 392 -4.43 9.88 -21.54
C ASN A 392 -4.07 11.16 -22.29
N MET A 393 -3.35 12.08 -21.65
CA MET A 393 -2.88 13.31 -22.27
C MET A 393 -1.88 13.02 -23.40
N GLU A 394 -0.88 12.16 -23.17
CA GLU A 394 0.07 11.72 -24.19
C GLU A 394 -0.64 10.97 -25.33
N GLN A 395 -1.68 10.20 -25.01
CA GLN A 395 -2.49 9.53 -26.03
C GLN A 395 -3.31 10.54 -26.86
N PHE A 396 -3.91 11.56 -26.25
CA PHE A 396 -4.54 12.67 -26.96
C PHE A 396 -3.57 13.35 -27.92
N GLU A 397 -2.35 13.63 -27.49
CA GLU A 397 -1.33 14.27 -28.31
C GLU A 397 -0.91 13.40 -29.51
N LYS A 398 -0.81 12.07 -29.34
CA LYS A 398 -0.52 11.14 -30.44
C LYS A 398 -1.59 11.13 -31.54
N ILE A 399 -2.86 11.37 -31.19
CA ILE A 399 -3.99 11.39 -32.14
C ILE A 399 -4.33 12.81 -32.64
N GLY A 400 -3.48 13.80 -32.36
CA GLY A 400 -3.63 15.18 -32.85
C GLY A 400 -4.49 16.09 -31.97
N ILE A 401 -4.84 15.68 -30.75
CA ILE A 401 -5.63 16.48 -29.80
C ILE A 401 -4.68 17.17 -28.81
N ALA A 402 -4.49 18.48 -28.98
CA ALA A 402 -3.58 19.26 -28.16
C ALA A 402 -4.10 19.49 -26.73
N ALA A 403 -3.26 19.23 -25.73
CA ALA A 403 -3.49 19.49 -24.31
C ALA A 403 -2.31 20.28 -23.69
N GLY A 404 -2.11 21.52 -24.16
CA GLY A 404 -0.99 22.38 -23.77
C GLY A 404 -1.15 23.08 -22.41
N GLU A 405 -2.39 23.36 -21.99
CA GLU A 405 -2.74 23.86 -20.65
C GLU A 405 -3.83 22.97 -20.06
N ILE A 406 -3.71 22.62 -18.78
CA ILE A 406 -4.72 21.85 -18.06
C ILE A 406 -5.48 22.75 -17.10
N ARG A 407 -6.80 22.80 -17.19
CA ARG A 407 -7.65 23.56 -16.27
C ARG A 407 -8.36 22.60 -15.33
N CYS A 408 -7.94 22.61 -14.07
CA CYS A 408 -8.45 21.72 -13.05
C CYS A 408 -9.71 22.33 -12.40
N VAL A 409 -10.79 21.55 -12.37
CA VAL A 409 -12.08 21.93 -11.77
C VAL A 409 -12.57 20.83 -10.82
N GLY A 410 -13.55 21.15 -9.98
CA GLY A 410 -14.11 20.21 -8.99
C GLY A 410 -13.27 20.06 -7.72
N GLY A 411 -13.35 18.89 -7.07
CA GLY A 411 -12.76 18.62 -5.76
C GLY A 411 -11.22 18.59 -5.75
N GLY A 412 -10.61 18.16 -6.86
CA GLY A 412 -9.14 18.14 -7.02
C GLY A 412 -8.49 19.52 -7.11
N ALA A 413 -9.27 20.57 -7.41
CA ALA A 413 -8.81 21.95 -7.46
C ALA A 413 -8.67 22.63 -6.08
N SER A 414 -8.85 21.87 -5.00
CA SER A 414 -8.95 22.41 -3.64
C SER A 414 -7.61 22.63 -2.94
N HIS A 415 -6.55 21.89 -3.30
CA HIS A 415 -5.28 21.93 -2.57
C HIS A 415 -4.05 22.23 -3.46
N PRO A 416 -3.24 23.28 -3.16
CA PRO A 416 -2.08 23.68 -3.96
C PRO A 416 -1.06 22.56 -4.24
N LYS A 417 -0.81 21.70 -3.24
CA LYS A 417 0.15 20.59 -3.40
C LYS A 417 -0.31 19.54 -4.42
N VAL A 418 -1.62 19.26 -4.50
CA VAL A 418 -2.19 18.31 -5.48
C VAL A 418 -2.08 18.87 -6.89
N LEU A 419 -2.33 20.17 -7.05
CA LEU A 419 -2.20 20.87 -8.33
C LEU A 419 -0.76 20.92 -8.81
N GLN A 420 0.20 21.15 -7.89
CA GLN A 420 1.61 21.10 -8.21
C GLN A 420 2.05 19.69 -8.65
N ILE A 421 1.60 18.63 -7.98
CA ILE A 421 1.87 17.24 -8.40
C ILE A 421 1.42 17.01 -9.84
N LYS A 422 0.18 17.42 -10.17
CA LYS A 422 -0.36 17.32 -11.52
C LYS A 422 0.51 18.08 -12.53
N ALA A 423 0.88 19.32 -12.23
CA ALA A 423 1.71 20.13 -13.13
C ALA A 423 3.07 19.47 -13.38
N ASP A 424 3.70 18.96 -12.33
CA ASP A 424 5.00 18.29 -12.42
C ASP A 424 4.92 16.98 -13.22
N VAL A 425 3.91 16.14 -12.94
CA VAL A 425 3.74 14.82 -13.60
C VAL A 425 3.33 14.98 -15.06
N LEU A 426 2.35 15.83 -15.35
CA LEU A 426 1.87 16.11 -16.71
C LEU A 426 2.89 16.91 -17.52
N ASN A 427 3.82 17.60 -16.86
CA ASN A 427 4.74 18.54 -17.49
C ASN A 427 3.99 19.59 -18.34
N ARG A 428 2.89 20.11 -17.77
CA ARG A 428 2.02 21.15 -18.34
C ARG A 428 1.60 22.14 -17.25
N PRO A 429 1.35 23.42 -17.59
CA PRO A 429 0.74 24.34 -16.66
C PRO A 429 -0.64 23.83 -16.22
N VAL A 430 -0.88 23.79 -14.90
CA VAL A 430 -2.19 23.45 -14.33
C VAL A 430 -2.80 24.69 -13.70
N SER A 431 -3.90 25.16 -14.28
CA SER A 431 -4.63 26.35 -13.84
C SER A 431 -5.88 25.97 -13.07
N VAL A 432 -6.22 26.74 -12.03
CA VAL A 432 -7.50 26.63 -11.30
C VAL A 432 -8.32 27.89 -11.49
N MET A 433 -9.63 27.70 -11.64
CA MET A 433 -10.56 28.78 -11.96
C MET A 433 -11.02 29.54 -10.71
N GLU A 434 -11.34 30.83 -10.85
CA GLU A 434 -11.93 31.65 -9.77
C GLU A 434 -13.31 31.11 -9.38
N ASN A 435 -14.13 30.76 -10.39
CA ASN A 435 -15.38 30.07 -10.20
C ASN A 435 -15.17 28.56 -10.26
N ARG A 436 -15.55 27.84 -9.20
CA ARG A 436 -15.41 26.39 -9.09
C ARG A 436 -16.49 25.63 -9.85
N GLU A 437 -17.62 26.28 -10.15
CA GLU A 437 -18.81 25.70 -10.77
C GLU A 437 -18.76 25.87 -12.28
N ALA A 438 -17.74 25.27 -12.91
CA ALA A 438 -17.45 25.46 -14.33
C ALA A 438 -18.63 25.07 -15.23
N ALA A 439 -19.35 23.98 -14.93
CA ALA A 439 -20.52 23.57 -15.72
C ALA A 439 -21.63 24.62 -15.71
N SER A 440 -21.98 25.15 -14.53
CA SER A 440 -22.98 26.21 -14.39
C SER A 440 -22.53 27.52 -15.06
N LEU A 441 -21.27 27.91 -14.88
CA LEU A 441 -20.74 29.13 -15.51
C LEU A 441 -20.73 29.01 -17.04
N GLY A 442 -20.35 27.85 -17.58
CA GLY A 442 -20.33 27.61 -19.01
C GLY A 442 -21.72 27.63 -19.65
N ALA A 443 -22.71 27.02 -19.00
CA ALA A 443 -24.10 27.12 -19.44
C ALA A 443 -24.58 28.58 -19.45
N ALA A 444 -24.23 29.37 -18.43
CA ALA A 444 -24.55 30.80 -18.40
C ALA A 444 -23.89 31.58 -19.55
N VAL A 445 -22.61 31.32 -19.85
CA VAL A 445 -21.90 31.92 -20.99
C VAL A 445 -22.60 31.59 -22.32
N ILE A 446 -22.99 30.32 -22.51
CA ILE A 446 -23.75 29.86 -23.69
C ILE A 446 -25.05 30.66 -23.80
N ALA A 447 -25.79 30.82 -22.69
CA ALA A 447 -27.03 31.58 -22.67
C ALA A 447 -26.86 33.07 -22.95
N PHE A 448 -25.82 33.73 -22.43
CA PHE A 448 -25.55 35.14 -22.76
C PHE A 448 -25.22 35.32 -24.25
N ALA A 449 -24.47 34.39 -24.86
CA ALA A 449 -24.21 34.40 -26.30
C ALA A 449 -25.51 34.16 -27.11
N GLY A 450 -26.32 33.19 -26.69
CA GLY A 450 -27.62 32.88 -27.30
C GLY A 450 -28.63 34.03 -27.25
N MET A 451 -28.60 34.80 -26.17
CA MET A 451 -29.39 36.03 -26.00
C MET A 451 -28.83 37.23 -26.79
N GLY A 452 -27.72 37.06 -27.51
CA GLY A 452 -27.07 38.11 -28.31
C GLY A 452 -26.30 39.14 -27.48
N TYR A 453 -26.07 38.91 -26.19
CA TYR A 453 -25.29 39.80 -25.33
C TYR A 453 -23.79 39.72 -25.68
N PHE A 454 -23.29 38.49 -25.88
CA PHE A 454 -21.98 38.25 -26.49
C PHE A 454 -22.14 37.87 -27.95
N LYS A 455 -21.23 38.32 -28.81
CA LYS A 455 -21.25 37.97 -30.24
C LYS A 455 -20.94 36.48 -30.46
N THR A 456 -20.09 35.91 -29.62
CA THR A 456 -19.70 34.50 -29.66
C THR A 456 -19.56 33.94 -28.23
N ILE A 457 -19.58 32.61 -28.08
CA ILE A 457 -19.30 31.95 -26.79
C ILE A 457 -17.88 32.30 -26.30
N GLN A 458 -16.93 32.39 -27.22
CA GLN A 458 -15.52 32.75 -26.95
C GLN A 458 -15.40 34.16 -26.35
N ASP A 459 -16.19 35.13 -26.84
CA ASP A 459 -16.22 36.48 -26.26
C ASP A 459 -16.74 36.47 -24.81
N GLY A 460 -17.76 35.65 -24.54
CA GLY A 460 -18.30 35.45 -23.20
C GLY A 460 -17.30 34.78 -22.26
N VAL A 461 -16.60 33.72 -22.71
CA VAL A 461 -15.52 33.08 -21.95
C VAL A 461 -14.43 34.08 -21.60
N LYS A 462 -13.96 34.88 -22.56
CA LYS A 462 -12.92 35.91 -22.32
C LYS A 462 -13.31 36.92 -21.26
N LYS A 463 -14.62 37.18 -21.09
CA LYS A 463 -15.16 38.15 -20.14
C LYS A 463 -15.47 37.53 -18.77
N MET A 464 -16.08 36.35 -18.73
CA MET A 464 -16.66 35.74 -17.53
C MET A 464 -15.76 34.69 -16.87
N VAL A 465 -14.89 34.01 -17.63
CA VAL A 465 -14.03 32.94 -17.11
C VAL A 465 -12.68 33.52 -16.70
N LYS A 466 -12.31 33.32 -15.44
CA LYS A 466 -11.08 33.85 -14.85
C LYS A 466 -10.23 32.74 -14.24
N VAL A 467 -8.96 32.72 -14.61
CA VAL A 467 -7.95 31.89 -13.96
C VAL A 467 -7.56 32.55 -12.63
N ARG A 468 -7.66 31.79 -11.54
CA ARG A 468 -7.26 32.25 -10.20
C ARG A 468 -5.75 32.13 -10.00
N GLU A 469 -5.20 30.98 -10.37
CA GLU A 469 -3.81 30.63 -10.13
C GLU A 469 -3.36 29.55 -11.12
N THR A 470 -2.09 29.59 -11.52
CA THR A 470 -1.47 28.61 -12.41
C THR A 470 -0.22 28.04 -11.74
N TYR A 471 -0.11 26.72 -11.77
CA TYR A 471 1.00 25.95 -11.23
C TYR A 471 1.87 25.48 -12.39
N GLU A 472 3.12 25.96 -12.42
CA GLU A 472 4.08 25.62 -13.47
C GLU A 472 4.86 24.35 -13.11
N PRO A 473 5.19 23.49 -14.09
CA PRO A 473 6.02 22.30 -13.87
C PRO A 473 7.41 22.66 -13.32
N ARG A 474 7.82 22.00 -12.23
CA ARG A 474 9.13 22.18 -11.63
C ARG A 474 10.15 21.24 -12.28
N LEU A 475 10.87 21.74 -13.30
CA LEU A 475 11.89 21.02 -14.07
C LEU A 475 13.01 20.34 -13.23
N ARG A 476 13.17 20.69 -11.95
CA ARG A 476 14.19 20.11 -11.07
C ARG A 476 13.89 18.69 -10.58
N LEU A 477 12.64 18.22 -10.70
CA LEU A 477 12.21 16.89 -10.24
C LEU A 477 12.33 15.79 -11.32
N LEU A 478 12.63 16.15 -12.57
CA LEU A 478 12.90 15.20 -13.66
C LEU A 478 14.37 14.74 -13.72
N ARG A 479 15.25 15.27 -12.85
CA ARG A 479 16.72 15.07 -12.89
C ARG A 479 17.32 14.51 -11.60
N CYS A 480 16.53 13.92 -10.70
CA CYS A 480 17.07 13.34 -9.46
C CYS A 480 17.66 11.92 -9.63
N THR A 481 17.97 11.49 -10.84
CA THR A 481 18.73 10.25 -11.09
C THR A 481 20.26 10.42 -11.11
N GLU A 482 20.82 11.60 -10.77
CA GLU A 482 22.29 11.77 -10.72
C GLU A 482 22.80 12.62 -9.53
N LYS A 483 23.48 11.92 -8.61
CA LYS A 483 24.60 12.35 -7.69
C LYS A 483 24.33 12.93 -6.29
N SER A 484 24.58 12.06 -5.30
CA SER A 484 25.56 12.08 -4.16
C SER A 484 25.76 13.31 -3.22
N LEU A 485 25.59 13.02 -1.92
CA LEU A 485 26.48 13.22 -0.73
C LEU A 485 27.25 14.55 -0.50
N ILE A 486 27.21 15.06 0.75
CA ILE A 486 28.37 15.39 1.64
C ILE A 486 27.90 15.94 3.03
N CYS A 487 28.60 15.49 4.08
CA CYS A 487 28.47 15.76 5.53
C CYS A 487 29.00 17.14 6.01
N THR A 488 28.62 17.59 7.23
CA THR A 488 29.58 18.09 8.27
C THR A 488 28.97 18.13 9.70
N ALA A 489 29.83 17.96 10.72
CA ALA A 489 29.58 17.72 12.15
C ALA A 489 29.78 18.95 13.08
N VAL A 490 29.30 18.90 14.34
CA VAL A 490 29.81 19.71 15.49
C VAL A 490 29.69 18.96 16.84
N SER A 491 30.74 19.02 17.67
CA SER A 491 30.96 18.38 18.99
C SER A 491 30.50 19.19 20.21
N ILE A 492 30.54 18.63 21.46
CA ILE A 492 31.10 19.22 22.73
C ILE A 492 30.85 18.31 23.98
N ARG A 493 31.95 17.84 24.61
CA ARG A 493 32.40 17.72 26.07
C ARG A 493 31.40 17.41 27.21
N LEU A 494 31.73 16.86 28.40
CA LEU A 494 32.77 16.05 29.11
C LEU A 494 32.48 16.21 30.64
N CYS A 495 32.65 15.17 31.49
CA CYS A 495 33.02 15.19 32.95
C CYS A 495 32.49 13.93 33.71
N ALA A 496 32.99 13.52 34.89
CA ALA A 496 34.23 12.83 35.30
C ALA A 496 34.11 12.42 36.82
N LEU A 497 34.74 11.31 37.26
CA LEU A 497 35.21 10.96 38.66
C LEU A 497 34.17 10.38 39.68
N SER A 498 34.42 9.45 40.63
CA SER A 498 35.59 8.65 41.09
C SER A 498 35.24 7.58 42.19
N ILE A 499 35.75 6.34 42.05
CA ILE A 499 36.49 5.41 42.98
C ILE A 499 36.11 5.17 44.49
N ARG A 500 36.05 3.86 44.90
CA ARG A 500 36.71 3.13 46.07
C ARG A 500 35.76 2.09 46.76
N SER A 501 36.11 0.94 47.38
CA SER A 501 37.10 -0.18 47.30
C SER A 501 36.93 -1.13 48.54
N GLY A 502 37.09 -2.48 48.41
CA GLY A 502 37.25 -3.52 49.48
C GLY A 502 36.08 -4.53 49.62
N SER A 503 36.14 -5.85 49.34
CA SER A 503 36.86 -7.05 49.92
C SER A 503 36.35 -7.42 51.33
N ASP A 504 35.94 -8.65 51.74
CA ASP A 504 36.27 -10.05 51.38
C ASP A 504 35.12 -11.06 51.70
N MET A 505 35.23 -12.28 51.14
CA MET A 505 34.39 -13.51 51.17
C MET A 505 34.51 -14.37 52.46
N PRO A 506 33.95 -15.60 52.63
CA PRO A 506 32.92 -16.40 51.88
C PRO A 506 31.85 -17.11 52.79
N LYS A 507 30.88 -17.83 52.19
CA LYS A 507 30.41 -19.17 52.61
C LYS A 507 29.52 -19.83 51.55
N GLU A 508 29.58 -21.16 51.42
CA GLU A 508 28.98 -22.02 50.37
C GLU A 508 27.45 -22.18 50.48
N TRP A 509 26.73 -22.12 49.36
CA TRP A 509 25.26 -22.29 49.25
C TRP A 509 24.93 -23.26 48.11
N LYS A 510 23.95 -24.15 48.31
CA LYS A 510 23.41 -25.03 47.26
C LYS A 510 22.64 -24.17 46.24
N LYS A 511 23.09 -24.14 44.99
CA LYS A 511 22.58 -23.29 43.92
C LYS A 511 21.62 -24.07 43.01
N GLU A 512 20.38 -23.61 42.85
CA GLU A 512 19.36 -24.23 41.99
C GLU A 512 18.74 -23.25 40.96
N ILE A 513 19.20 -21.98 40.92
CA ILE A 513 18.65 -20.95 40.02
C ILE A 513 19.52 -20.74 38.78
N LEU A 514 18.89 -20.53 37.63
CA LEU A 514 19.53 -20.38 36.32
C LEU A 514 19.12 -19.06 35.68
N ILE A 515 20.06 -18.44 34.95
CA ILE A 515 19.81 -17.20 34.21
C ILE A 515 20.12 -17.43 32.73
N GLY A 516 19.16 -17.11 31.88
CA GLY A 516 19.36 -17.05 30.44
C GLY A 516 19.14 -15.66 29.89
N VAL A 517 19.94 -15.28 28.89
CA VAL A 517 19.94 -13.94 28.31
C VAL A 517 20.01 -14.03 26.78
N ASP A 518 19.09 -13.35 26.10
CA ASP A 518 19.00 -13.30 24.65
C ASP A 518 19.29 -11.87 24.16
N ILE A 519 20.35 -11.71 23.36
CA ILE A 519 20.66 -10.45 22.66
C ILE A 519 19.90 -10.44 21.34
N GLY A 520 18.67 -9.93 21.35
CA GLY A 520 17.81 -9.86 20.16
C GLY A 520 18.02 -8.61 19.30
N THR A 521 17.29 -8.54 18.18
CA THR A 521 17.40 -7.39 17.26
C THR A 521 16.75 -6.10 17.83
N SER A 522 15.64 -6.19 18.55
CA SER A 522 14.94 -5.00 19.10
C SER A 522 15.26 -4.73 20.57
N GLY A 523 16.00 -5.61 21.23
CA GLY A 523 16.30 -5.50 22.65
C GLY A 523 16.87 -6.79 23.23
N THR A 524 17.47 -6.69 24.41
CA THR A 524 17.94 -7.84 25.19
C THR A 524 16.86 -8.30 26.14
N LYS A 525 16.65 -9.61 26.24
CA LYS A 525 15.74 -10.26 27.19
C LYS A 525 16.52 -11.09 28.19
N ALA A 526 16.06 -11.14 29.43
CA ALA A 526 16.59 -12.06 30.44
C ALA A 526 15.44 -12.82 31.11
N ALA A 527 15.69 -14.08 31.45
CA ALA A 527 14.80 -14.92 32.25
C ALA A 527 15.59 -15.60 33.37
N VAL A 528 15.00 -15.61 34.56
CA VAL A 528 15.48 -16.36 35.74
C VAL A 528 14.56 -17.55 35.92
N THR A 529 15.12 -18.76 35.99
CA THR A 529 14.36 -20.00 36.15
C THR A 529 14.87 -20.81 37.34
N ASP A 530 14.00 -21.65 37.90
CA ASP A 530 14.45 -22.76 38.75
C ASP A 530 14.91 -23.98 37.92
N SER A 531 15.38 -25.01 38.61
CA SER A 531 15.82 -26.29 38.02
C SER A 531 14.71 -27.08 37.32
N SER A 532 13.44 -26.72 37.52
CA SER A 532 12.27 -27.32 36.84
C SER A 532 11.86 -26.57 35.57
N GLY A 533 12.54 -25.47 35.24
CA GLY A 533 12.22 -24.62 34.10
C GLY A 533 11.12 -23.60 34.37
N ARG A 534 10.67 -23.44 35.62
CA ARG A 534 9.68 -22.43 35.95
C ARG A 534 10.33 -21.05 35.92
N VAL A 535 9.77 -20.16 35.11
CA VAL A 535 10.21 -18.76 35.05
C VAL A 535 9.80 -18.01 36.32
N LEU A 536 10.78 -17.51 37.06
CA LEU A 536 10.62 -16.77 38.31
C LEU A 536 10.59 -15.25 38.09
N GLY A 537 11.35 -14.76 37.10
CA GLY A 537 11.41 -13.35 36.76
C GLY A 537 11.92 -13.15 35.34
N THR A 538 11.46 -12.08 34.69
CA THR A 538 11.90 -11.70 33.34
C THR A 538 12.12 -10.19 33.24
N ALA A 539 12.94 -9.78 32.29
CA ALA A 539 13.12 -8.38 31.94
C ALA A 539 13.44 -8.23 30.45
N LEU A 540 13.13 -7.05 29.91
CA LEU A 540 13.45 -6.61 28.55
C LEU A 540 14.01 -5.19 28.62
N GLU A 541 15.08 -4.92 27.88
CA GLU A 541 15.60 -3.57 27.63
C GLU A 541 15.78 -3.41 26.12
N GLY A 542 15.10 -2.42 25.54
CA GLY A 542 15.20 -2.11 24.11
C GLY A 542 16.41 -1.23 23.78
N TYR A 543 16.88 -1.31 22.54
CA TYR A 543 17.90 -0.42 21.98
C TYR A 543 17.59 -0.14 20.51
N PRO A 544 18.09 0.99 19.96
CA PRO A 544 17.80 1.38 18.59
C PRO A 544 18.53 0.49 17.57
N LEU A 545 17.90 0.33 16.41
CA LEU A 545 18.56 -0.12 15.19
C LEU A 545 19.14 1.10 14.45
N ILE A 546 20.38 1.02 13.98
CA ILE A 546 21.06 2.12 13.30
C ILE A 546 21.02 1.86 11.79
N CYS A 547 20.12 2.55 11.08
CA CYS A 547 19.96 2.47 9.62
C CYS A 547 20.34 3.81 8.98
N LYS A 548 21.61 3.98 8.59
CA LYS A 548 22.09 5.25 8.00
C LYS A 548 21.72 5.41 6.53
N GLU A 549 21.63 4.30 5.81
CA GLU A 549 21.33 4.23 4.38
C GLU A 549 20.39 3.05 4.12
N SER A 550 19.76 3.04 2.94
CA SER A 550 18.93 1.90 2.52
C SER A 550 19.75 0.61 2.50
N GLY A 551 19.19 -0.47 3.05
CA GLY A 551 19.88 -1.75 3.18
C GLY A 551 20.96 -1.83 4.27
N TRP A 552 21.24 -0.74 5.00
CA TRP A 552 22.19 -0.74 6.12
C TRP A 552 21.48 -1.03 7.45
N ALA A 553 22.09 -1.89 8.28
CA ALA A 553 21.61 -2.22 9.61
C ALA A 553 22.79 -2.48 10.57
N GLU A 554 22.94 -1.59 11.55
CA GLU A 554 23.99 -1.69 12.57
C GLU A 554 23.43 -1.63 14.00
N GLN A 555 24.22 -2.13 14.96
CA GLN A 555 23.95 -1.99 16.40
C GLN A 555 25.23 -1.69 17.19
N ASP A 556 25.12 -0.86 18.22
CA ASP A 556 26.22 -0.58 19.14
C ASP A 556 26.36 -1.73 20.14
N ALA A 557 27.50 -2.41 20.13
CA ALA A 557 27.77 -3.50 21.06
C ALA A 557 27.85 -3.03 22.53
N ASN A 558 28.11 -1.75 22.78
CA ASN A 558 28.04 -1.18 24.13
C ASN A 558 26.58 -1.06 24.62
N ASP A 559 25.61 -0.90 23.72
CA ASP A 559 24.18 -0.98 24.08
C ASP A 559 23.82 -2.39 24.54
N TRP A 560 24.32 -3.44 23.85
CA TRP A 560 24.13 -4.82 24.28
C TRP A 560 24.71 -5.07 25.67
N GLU A 561 25.94 -4.62 25.94
CA GLU A 561 26.56 -4.74 27.26
C GLU A 561 25.72 -4.05 28.35
N ARG A 562 25.30 -2.80 28.11
CA ARG A 562 24.43 -2.06 29.05
C ARG A 562 23.09 -2.77 29.26
N ALA A 563 22.48 -3.26 28.19
CA ALA A 563 21.19 -3.92 28.22
C ALA A 563 21.26 -5.22 29.01
N VAL A 564 22.27 -6.07 28.77
CA VAL A 564 22.52 -7.31 29.51
C VAL A 564 22.65 -7.05 31.02
N TYR A 565 23.42 -6.05 31.44
CA TYR A 565 23.51 -5.73 32.88
C TYR A 565 22.17 -5.34 33.49
N LYS A 566 21.43 -4.44 32.81
CA LYS A 566 20.13 -3.96 33.29
C LYS A 566 19.07 -5.06 33.32
N THR A 567 19.01 -5.88 32.28
CA THR A 567 17.97 -6.91 32.15
C THR A 567 18.20 -8.03 33.16
N VAL A 568 19.43 -8.48 33.34
CA VAL A 568 19.74 -9.46 34.39
C VAL A 568 19.42 -8.91 35.77
N ALA A 569 19.85 -7.68 36.10
CA ALA A 569 19.56 -7.08 37.40
C ALA A 569 18.05 -6.98 37.68
N ARG A 570 17.28 -6.50 36.71
CA ARG A 570 15.80 -6.40 36.83
C ARG A 570 15.13 -7.77 36.90
N ALA A 571 15.60 -8.76 36.15
CA ALA A 571 15.01 -10.10 36.15
C ALA A 571 15.27 -10.82 37.48
N VAL A 572 16.47 -10.66 38.06
CA VAL A 572 16.83 -11.18 39.39
C VAL A 572 16.00 -10.49 40.48
N GLU A 573 15.87 -9.15 40.43
CA GLU A 573 15.01 -8.39 41.34
C GLU A 573 13.54 -8.86 41.25
N ALA A 574 13.02 -9.02 40.03
CA ALA A 574 11.66 -9.52 39.81
C ALA A 574 11.46 -10.95 40.32
N ALA A 575 12.48 -11.81 40.17
CA ALA A 575 12.47 -13.18 40.67
C ALA A 575 12.60 -13.28 42.21
N ARG A 576 13.06 -12.21 42.88
CA ARG A 576 13.33 -12.17 44.32
C ARG A 576 14.30 -13.26 44.78
N VAL A 577 15.29 -13.55 43.94
CA VAL A 577 16.33 -14.56 44.17
C VAL A 577 17.53 -13.90 44.85
N GLU A 578 18.14 -14.57 45.84
CA GLU A 578 19.40 -14.10 46.42
C GLU A 578 20.57 -14.39 45.47
N ALA A 579 21.49 -13.43 45.34
CA ALA A 579 22.63 -13.52 44.42
C ALA A 579 23.46 -14.83 44.55
N GLY A 580 23.48 -15.43 45.75
CA GLY A 580 24.17 -16.68 46.05
C GLY A 580 23.51 -17.95 45.54
N GLU A 581 22.26 -17.90 45.06
CA GLU A 581 21.47 -19.06 44.63
C GLU A 581 21.65 -19.40 43.14
N VAL A 582 22.31 -18.50 42.37
CA VAL A 582 22.51 -18.64 40.93
C VAL A 582 23.64 -19.64 40.61
N ALA A 583 23.27 -20.73 39.94
CA ALA A 583 24.12 -21.85 39.54
C ALA A 583 24.87 -21.61 38.22
N GLY A 584 24.28 -20.87 37.28
CA GLY A 584 24.89 -20.62 35.98
C GLY A 584 24.17 -19.56 35.15
N ILE A 585 24.90 -18.99 34.19
CA ILE A 585 24.42 -18.00 33.24
C ILE A 585 24.73 -18.48 31.81
N CYS A 586 23.79 -18.34 30.89
CA CYS A 586 24.02 -18.53 29.46
C CYS A 586 23.53 -17.31 28.68
N ILE A 587 24.22 -17.00 27.59
CA ILE A 587 23.89 -15.88 26.70
C ILE A 587 23.80 -16.40 25.27
N SER A 588 22.64 -16.27 24.66
CA SER A 588 22.49 -16.36 23.21
C SER A 588 22.50 -14.98 22.58
N GLY A 589 22.76 -14.94 21.28
CA GLY A 589 22.71 -13.69 20.55
C GLY A 589 22.25 -13.83 19.13
N LEU A 590 21.66 -12.74 18.63
CA LEU A 590 21.31 -12.54 17.24
C LEU A 590 22.53 -12.79 16.36
N PHE A 591 22.26 -13.15 15.10
CA PHE A 591 23.31 -13.28 14.10
C PHE A 591 23.98 -11.92 13.81
N ALA A 592 25.07 -11.63 14.53
CA ALA A 592 25.89 -10.46 14.31
C ALA A 592 26.72 -10.71 13.04
N GLY A 593 26.15 -10.34 11.88
CA GLY A 593 26.73 -10.49 10.54
C GLY A 593 28.26 -10.48 10.54
N SER A 594 28.91 -9.32 10.69
CA SER A 594 30.39 -9.23 10.70
C SER A 594 31.08 -9.74 11.97
N GLY A 595 30.33 -10.09 13.02
CA GLY A 595 30.80 -10.03 14.41
C GLY A 595 31.00 -8.58 14.89
N VAL A 596 31.26 -8.42 16.18
CA VAL A 596 31.68 -7.17 16.83
C VAL A 596 33.18 -6.97 16.56
N PRO A 597 33.56 -5.95 15.78
CA PRO A 597 34.96 -5.59 15.60
C PRO A 597 35.50 -4.94 16.88
N VAL A 598 36.45 -5.59 17.55
CA VAL A 598 37.04 -5.10 18.80
C VAL A 598 38.55 -4.88 18.69
N ASP A 599 39.09 -3.96 19.48
CA ASP A 599 40.52 -3.70 19.61
C ASP A 599 41.22 -4.70 20.55
N ASP A 600 42.53 -4.52 20.77
CA ASP A 600 43.33 -5.37 21.68
C ASP A 600 42.83 -5.40 23.13
N SER A 601 42.06 -4.39 23.56
CA SER A 601 41.43 -4.32 24.89
C SER A 601 40.00 -4.89 24.90
N GLY A 602 39.50 -5.38 23.77
CA GLY A 602 38.14 -5.87 23.61
C GLY A 602 37.08 -4.76 23.58
N ASN A 603 37.46 -3.52 23.27
CA ASN A 603 36.50 -2.43 23.08
C ASN A 603 36.02 -2.38 21.63
N PRO A 604 34.72 -2.15 21.36
CA PRO A 604 34.21 -1.99 20.00
C PRO A 604 34.92 -0.86 19.24
N VAL A 605 35.43 -1.16 18.04
CA VAL A 605 36.07 -0.19 17.14
C VAL A 605 35.03 0.56 16.29
N ARG A 606 33.92 -0.12 15.97
CA ARG A 606 32.74 0.41 15.29
C ARG A 606 31.50 -0.41 15.68
N ASN A 607 30.33 0.03 15.24
CA ASN A 607 29.09 -0.73 15.40
C ASN A 607 29.18 -2.10 14.71
N ALA A 608 28.49 -3.09 15.24
CA ALA A 608 28.35 -4.39 14.60
C ALA A 608 27.43 -4.28 13.38
N ILE A 609 27.85 -4.80 12.23
CA ILE A 609 26.96 -4.97 11.06
C ILE A 609 26.19 -6.26 11.27
N ILE A 610 24.87 -6.17 11.45
CA ILE A 610 24.04 -7.32 11.81
C ILE A 610 23.52 -8.07 10.57
N TRP A 611 22.84 -9.20 10.77
CA TRP A 611 22.33 -10.07 9.71
C TRP A 611 21.42 -9.38 8.69
N MET A 612 20.66 -8.36 9.12
CA MET A 612 19.72 -7.60 8.26
C MET A 612 20.42 -6.77 7.19
N ASP A 613 21.70 -6.44 7.41
CA ASP A 613 22.45 -5.55 6.53
C ASP A 613 22.82 -6.24 5.20
N ARG A 614 22.65 -5.50 4.11
CA ARG A 614 22.89 -5.96 2.74
C ARG A 614 24.04 -5.22 2.05
N ARG A 615 24.75 -4.29 2.70
CA ARG A 615 25.72 -3.39 2.04
C ARG A 615 26.89 -4.09 1.34
N ALA A 616 27.15 -5.35 1.69
CA ALA A 616 28.26 -6.14 1.16
C ALA A 616 27.93 -6.93 -0.12
N VAL A 617 26.95 -6.48 -0.93
CA VAL A 617 26.62 -7.12 -2.23
C VAL A 617 27.84 -7.15 -3.14
N GLU A 618 28.58 -6.04 -3.25
CA GLU A 618 29.76 -5.97 -4.12
C GLU A 618 30.85 -6.96 -3.68
N GLN A 619 31.09 -7.09 -2.38
CA GLN A 619 32.07 -8.05 -1.84
C GLN A 619 31.61 -9.50 -2.05
N SER A 620 30.31 -9.78 -2.00
CA SER A 620 29.76 -11.09 -2.35
C SER A 620 30.06 -11.43 -3.81
N GLU A 621 29.79 -10.53 -4.75
CA GLU A 621 30.09 -10.73 -6.17
C GLU A 621 31.59 -10.87 -6.48
N ARG A 622 32.45 -10.16 -5.75
CA ARG A 622 33.90 -10.33 -5.85
C ARG A 622 34.35 -11.68 -5.29
N THR A 623 33.83 -12.09 -4.13
CA THR A 623 34.19 -13.38 -3.52
C THR A 623 33.79 -14.54 -4.41
N ARG A 624 32.66 -14.44 -5.13
CA ARG A 624 32.21 -15.45 -6.10
C ARG A 624 33.25 -15.73 -7.20
N LYS A 625 34.05 -14.71 -7.56
CA LYS A 625 35.13 -14.83 -8.55
C LYS A 625 36.40 -15.47 -7.97
N ILE A 626 36.58 -15.44 -6.65
CA ILE A 626 37.74 -15.98 -5.93
C ILE A 626 37.47 -17.42 -5.49
N VAL A 627 36.29 -17.67 -4.92
CA VAL A 627 35.80 -18.96 -4.44
C VAL A 627 34.46 -19.23 -5.14
N PRO A 628 34.41 -20.20 -6.07
CA PRO A 628 33.16 -20.63 -6.70
C PRO A 628 32.10 -21.05 -5.67
N ASP A 629 30.83 -20.72 -5.92
CA ASP A 629 29.74 -20.96 -4.95
C ASP A 629 29.56 -22.43 -4.57
N ASN A 630 29.80 -23.35 -5.51
CA ASN A 630 29.74 -24.79 -5.24
C ASN A 630 30.85 -25.23 -4.27
N GLU A 631 32.07 -24.71 -4.45
CA GLU A 631 33.18 -24.98 -3.53
C GLU A 631 32.89 -24.41 -2.14
N LEU A 632 32.39 -23.18 -2.07
CA LEU A 632 32.00 -22.55 -0.81
C LEU A 632 30.92 -23.37 -0.09
N PHE A 633 29.89 -23.79 -0.82
CA PHE A 633 28.79 -24.59 -0.28
C PHE A 633 29.26 -25.97 0.20
N ASP A 634 30.14 -26.66 -0.55
CA ASP A 634 30.66 -27.97 -0.18
C ASP A 634 31.47 -27.99 1.13
N ILE A 635 32.10 -26.85 1.47
CA ILE A 635 32.90 -26.68 2.68
C ILE A 635 32.04 -26.12 3.83
N THR A 636 31.23 -25.12 3.55
CA THR A 636 30.56 -24.30 4.59
C THR A 636 29.08 -24.63 4.77
N GLY A 637 28.50 -25.45 3.90
CA GLY A 637 27.08 -25.78 3.87
C GLY A 637 26.17 -24.59 3.50
N ASN A 638 26.74 -23.46 3.08
CA ASN A 638 26.00 -22.22 2.84
C ASN A 638 26.47 -21.55 1.53
N ARG A 639 25.55 -20.84 0.87
CA ARG A 639 25.86 -20.07 -0.34
C ARG A 639 26.67 -18.81 -0.02
N ASN A 640 27.28 -18.23 -1.05
CA ASN A 640 27.81 -16.88 -0.98
C ASN A 640 26.66 -15.87 -1.09
N ASP A 641 26.54 -14.98 -0.12
CA ASP A 641 25.57 -13.90 -0.13
C ASP A 641 25.96 -12.80 0.88
N ALA A 642 25.53 -11.56 0.66
CA ALA A 642 25.82 -10.41 1.54
C ALA A 642 25.25 -10.57 2.96
N TYR A 643 24.35 -11.52 3.19
CA TYR A 643 23.81 -11.90 4.50
C TYR A 643 24.93 -12.36 5.43
N PHE A 644 25.86 -13.18 4.91
CA PHE A 644 26.91 -13.81 5.70
C PHE A 644 28.02 -12.84 6.09
N GLY A 645 28.61 -13.11 7.24
CA GLY A 645 29.55 -12.23 7.90
C GLY A 645 30.85 -11.97 7.18
N PHE A 646 31.42 -12.98 6.53
CA PHE A 646 32.70 -12.83 5.83
C PHE A 646 32.67 -11.73 4.76
N ASN A 647 31.55 -11.55 4.04
CA ASN A 647 31.39 -10.47 3.07
C ASN A 647 31.38 -9.10 3.74
N LYS A 648 30.74 -8.97 4.92
CA LYS A 648 30.73 -7.74 5.72
C LYS A 648 32.11 -7.42 6.29
N ILE A 649 32.88 -8.44 6.67
CA ILE A 649 34.27 -8.30 7.11
C ILE A 649 35.15 -7.78 5.95
N LEU A 650 34.96 -8.32 4.74
CA LEU A 650 35.63 -7.82 3.54
C LEU A 650 35.23 -6.36 3.23
N TRP A 651 33.95 -6.01 3.41
CA TRP A 651 33.48 -4.64 3.22
C TRP A 651 34.20 -3.67 4.17
N ILE A 652 34.34 -4.03 5.45
CA ILE A 652 35.08 -3.22 6.45
C ILE A 652 36.55 -3.09 6.04
N LYS A 653 37.19 -4.19 5.63
CA LYS A 653 38.59 -4.20 5.18
C LYS A 653 38.83 -3.23 4.01
N GLU A 654 37.91 -3.19 3.05
CA GLU A 654 38.04 -2.41 1.82
C GLU A 654 37.63 -0.94 1.99
N ASN A 655 36.54 -0.68 2.73
CA ASN A 655 35.93 0.66 2.83
C ASN A 655 36.38 1.43 4.07
N GLU A 656 36.87 0.74 5.11
CA GLU A 656 37.28 1.35 6.38
C GLU A 656 38.70 0.93 6.80
N PRO A 657 39.74 1.13 5.96
CA PRO A 657 41.09 0.62 6.20
C PRO A 657 41.75 1.16 7.48
N GLU A 658 41.42 2.40 7.86
CA GLU A 658 41.89 2.99 9.11
C GLU A 658 41.32 2.25 10.34
N LEU A 659 40.03 1.92 10.32
CA LEU A 659 39.40 1.15 11.39
C LEU A 659 39.89 -0.30 11.37
N TRP A 660 40.03 -0.90 10.19
CA TRP A 660 40.58 -2.24 10.00
C TRP A 660 41.92 -2.43 10.71
N SER A 661 42.81 -1.44 10.62
CA SER A 661 44.13 -1.50 11.28
C SER A 661 44.08 -1.58 12.82
N ARG A 662 42.97 -1.13 13.42
CA ARG A 662 42.73 -1.14 14.87
C ARG A 662 41.98 -2.39 15.34
N ILE A 663 41.40 -3.16 14.43
CA ILE A 663 40.61 -4.34 14.77
C ILE A 663 41.58 -5.49 15.08
N ARG A 664 41.41 -6.03 16.29
CA ARG A 664 42.10 -7.23 16.75
C ARG A 664 41.28 -8.48 16.51
N TRP A 665 39.98 -8.45 16.86
CA TRP A 665 39.09 -9.60 16.71
C TRP A 665 37.72 -9.23 16.16
N PHE A 666 37.09 -10.18 15.47
CA PHE A 666 35.65 -10.19 15.17
C PHE A 666 34.96 -11.22 16.05
N LEU A 667 34.14 -10.76 17.00
CA LEU A 667 33.48 -11.63 17.97
C LEU A 667 31.97 -11.68 17.72
N PRO A 668 31.36 -12.87 17.56
CA PRO A 668 29.90 -12.96 17.59
C PRO A 668 29.31 -12.32 18.85
N SER A 669 28.04 -11.91 18.79
CA SER A 669 27.35 -11.16 19.86
C SER A 669 27.45 -11.87 21.22
N ASN A 670 27.16 -13.16 21.28
CA ASN A 670 27.32 -13.98 22.50
C ASN A 670 28.78 -14.04 22.97
N SER A 671 29.73 -14.30 22.06
CA SER A 671 31.17 -14.41 22.37
C SER A 671 31.75 -13.09 22.89
N TYR A 672 31.32 -11.95 22.33
CA TYR A 672 31.65 -10.62 22.83
C TYR A 672 31.17 -10.43 24.27
N LEU A 673 29.90 -10.76 24.57
CA LEU A 673 29.38 -10.63 25.93
C LEU A 673 30.03 -11.59 26.91
N VAL A 674 30.26 -12.86 26.54
CA VAL A 674 31.01 -13.83 27.35
C VAL A 674 32.40 -13.29 27.68
N TYR A 675 33.09 -12.67 26.72
CA TYR A 675 34.36 -12.00 26.96
C TYR A 675 34.21 -10.78 27.89
N LYS A 676 33.15 -9.98 27.78
CA LYS A 676 32.93 -8.87 28.73
C LYS A 676 32.66 -9.36 30.16
N LEU A 677 31.98 -10.50 30.32
CA LEU A 677 31.61 -11.04 31.63
C LEU A 677 32.72 -11.86 32.31
N THR A 678 33.52 -12.59 31.52
CA THR A 678 34.52 -13.55 32.03
C THR A 678 35.95 -13.19 31.63
N GLY A 679 36.07 -12.42 30.53
CA GLY A 679 37.24 -12.19 29.67
C GLY A 679 38.09 -13.40 29.37
N VAL A 680 37.43 -14.54 29.26
CA VAL A 680 37.90 -15.66 28.46
C VAL A 680 37.41 -15.43 27.03
N LEU A 681 38.32 -15.55 26.07
CA LEU A 681 38.00 -15.47 24.65
C LEU A 681 37.62 -16.88 24.16
N THR A 682 36.38 -17.04 23.68
CA THR A 682 35.83 -18.30 23.19
C THR A 682 35.07 -18.09 21.88
N ILE A 683 34.80 -19.18 21.17
CA ILE A 683 33.87 -19.22 20.04
C ILE A 683 33.09 -20.54 20.10
N ASP A 684 31.78 -20.48 19.91
CA ASP A 684 30.95 -21.68 19.78
C ASP A 684 30.72 -22.05 18.30
N TYR A 685 30.49 -23.34 18.05
CA TYR A 685 30.31 -23.87 16.69
C TYR A 685 29.12 -23.26 15.94
N THR A 686 28.05 -22.88 16.65
CA THR A 686 26.83 -22.33 16.02
C THR A 686 27.08 -20.91 15.55
N SER A 687 27.74 -20.09 16.39
CA SER A 687 28.07 -18.70 16.05
C SER A 687 29.21 -18.58 15.06
N ALA A 688 30.14 -19.55 15.03
CA ALA A 688 31.17 -19.62 13.99
C ALA A 688 30.56 -19.89 12.61
N ALA A 689 29.61 -20.84 12.53
CA ALA A 689 28.89 -21.14 11.29
C ALA A 689 28.10 -19.93 10.79
N ASN A 690 27.57 -19.11 11.71
CA ASN A 690 26.92 -17.84 11.37
C ASN A 690 27.85 -16.86 10.67
N ILE A 691 29.12 -16.71 11.07
CA ILE A 691 30.05 -15.83 10.34
C ILE A 691 30.09 -16.21 8.84
N GLY A 692 29.88 -17.50 8.53
CA GLY A 692 29.65 -18.01 7.19
C GLY A 692 30.86 -17.89 6.28
N GLY A 693 30.95 -18.68 5.23
CA GLY A 693 32.02 -18.61 4.21
C GLY A 693 33.44 -18.98 4.68
N ILE A 694 33.72 -18.91 5.99
CA ILE A 694 35.03 -19.16 6.60
C ILE A 694 35.00 -20.23 7.70
N TYR A 695 33.87 -20.91 7.90
CA TYR A 695 33.75 -22.05 8.83
C TYR A 695 33.58 -23.35 8.04
N ASP A 696 34.44 -24.34 8.30
CA ASP A 696 34.39 -25.66 7.65
C ASP A 696 33.47 -26.59 8.46
N MET A 697 32.29 -26.89 7.91
CA MET A 697 31.26 -27.68 8.57
C MET A 697 31.69 -29.12 8.85
N LYS A 698 32.61 -29.67 8.06
CA LYS A 698 33.08 -31.06 8.18
C LYS A 698 34.23 -31.17 9.17
N LYS A 699 35.09 -30.16 9.24
CA LYS A 699 36.24 -30.14 10.16
C LYS A 699 35.92 -29.53 11.52
N HIS A 700 34.81 -28.81 11.64
CA HIS A 700 34.44 -28.06 12.84
C HIS A 700 35.54 -27.06 13.27
N ASP A 701 36.17 -26.42 12.28
CA ASP A 701 37.23 -25.42 12.48
C ASP A 701 37.12 -24.34 11.38
N TRP A 702 37.95 -23.30 11.46
CA TRP A 702 38.02 -22.28 10.42
C TRP A 702 38.52 -22.86 9.09
N ALA A 703 37.94 -22.39 7.98
CA ALA A 703 38.30 -22.77 6.63
C ALA A 703 39.55 -22.00 6.15
N TYR A 704 40.71 -22.27 6.75
CA TYR A 704 41.95 -21.49 6.53
C TYR A 704 42.32 -21.28 5.06
N GLY A 705 42.13 -22.29 4.20
CA GLY A 705 42.42 -22.16 2.76
C GLY A 705 41.49 -21.18 2.04
N LEU A 706 40.21 -21.11 2.44
CA LEU A 706 39.27 -20.12 1.92
C LEU A 706 39.61 -18.73 2.45
N MET A 707 39.93 -18.63 3.74
CA MET A 707 40.33 -17.38 4.39
C MET A 707 41.57 -16.76 3.73
N GLU A 708 42.60 -17.56 3.44
CA GLU A 708 43.81 -17.12 2.75
C GLU A 708 43.50 -16.56 1.35
N ARG A 709 42.70 -17.28 0.55
CA ARG A 709 42.29 -16.84 -0.79
C ARG A 709 41.49 -15.55 -0.79
N MET A 710 40.60 -15.38 0.20
CA MET A 710 39.83 -14.15 0.39
C MET A 710 40.63 -13.02 1.07
N GLY A 711 41.82 -13.33 1.58
CA GLY A 711 42.67 -12.39 2.31
C GLY A 711 42.10 -12.00 3.69
N ILE A 712 41.38 -12.90 4.35
CA ILE A 712 40.85 -12.73 5.72
C ILE A 712 41.86 -13.35 6.71
N PRO A 713 42.54 -12.57 7.57
CA PRO A 713 43.55 -13.12 8.48
C PRO A 713 42.93 -13.96 9.60
N ASP A 714 43.37 -15.21 9.76
CA ASP A 714 42.90 -16.15 10.79
C ASP A 714 43.13 -15.65 12.22
N ARG A 715 44.19 -14.87 12.43
CA ARG A 715 44.51 -14.25 13.73
C ARG A 715 43.41 -13.33 14.31
N MET A 716 42.43 -12.94 13.48
CA MET A 716 41.32 -12.07 13.88
C MET A 716 40.14 -12.83 14.49
N PHE A 717 40.23 -14.16 14.63
CA PHE A 717 39.16 -14.98 15.16
C PHE A 717 39.63 -15.81 16.36
N PRO A 718 38.75 -16.07 17.36
CA PRO A 718 39.08 -16.99 18.45
C PRO A 718 39.34 -18.41 17.94
N LYS A 719 40.21 -19.15 18.66
CA LYS A 719 40.51 -20.57 18.39
C LYS A 719 40.20 -21.49 19.57
N ASN A 720 39.59 -20.93 20.62
CA ASN A 720 39.16 -21.66 21.81
C ASN A 720 37.71 -22.11 21.58
N TRP A 721 37.58 -23.26 20.92
CA TRP A 721 36.31 -23.86 20.54
C TRP A 721 35.55 -24.40 21.76
N LYS A 722 34.25 -24.10 21.81
CA LYS A 722 33.35 -24.53 22.88
C LYS A 722 32.01 -25.04 22.33
N ALA A 723 31.49 -26.12 22.89
CA ALA A 723 30.08 -26.43 22.75
C ALA A 723 29.23 -25.42 23.57
N PRO A 724 27.97 -25.17 23.20
CA PRO A 724 27.14 -24.18 23.88
C PRO A 724 27.00 -24.36 25.40
N ASP A 725 26.95 -25.59 25.88
CA ASP A 725 26.87 -26.01 27.29
C ASP A 725 28.24 -26.14 27.98
N GLU A 726 29.35 -25.84 27.32
CA GLU A 726 30.63 -25.76 28.01
C GLU A 726 30.76 -24.45 28.79
N ILE A 727 31.29 -24.52 30.01
CA ILE A 727 31.66 -23.35 30.79
C ILE A 727 32.81 -22.63 30.07
N ALA A 728 32.53 -21.42 29.59
CA ALA A 728 33.50 -20.55 28.94
C ALA A 728 34.39 -19.86 29.98
N GLY A 729 33.81 -19.45 31.10
CA GLY A 729 34.53 -18.83 32.20
C GLY A 729 33.63 -18.54 33.39
N TYR A 730 34.10 -17.67 34.28
CA TYR A 730 33.38 -17.32 35.51
C TYR A 730 33.13 -15.81 35.58
N LEU A 731 31.97 -15.43 36.10
CA LEU A 731 31.52 -14.04 36.20
C LEU A 731 32.50 -13.21 37.04
N ARG A 732 33.04 -12.16 36.44
CA ARG A 732 33.95 -11.22 37.10
C ARG A 732 33.22 -10.33 38.10
N LYS A 733 33.98 -9.80 39.05
CA LYS A 733 33.46 -8.93 40.12
C LYS A 733 32.71 -7.71 39.56
N GLU A 734 33.29 -7.02 38.58
CA GLU A 734 32.71 -5.81 38.00
C GLU A 734 31.37 -6.07 37.30
N ALA A 735 31.26 -7.21 36.62
CA ALA A 735 30.02 -7.64 35.97
C ALA A 735 28.96 -8.08 36.98
N ALA A 736 29.37 -8.84 38.01
CA ALA A 736 28.50 -9.29 39.09
C ALA A 736 27.86 -8.11 39.84
N GLU A 737 28.64 -7.09 40.20
CA GLU A 737 28.14 -5.89 40.88
C GLU A 737 27.06 -5.15 40.07
N ARG A 738 27.24 -5.05 38.74
CA ARG A 738 26.25 -4.39 37.85
C ARG A 738 24.97 -5.20 37.65
N MET A 739 25.06 -6.52 37.78
CA MET A 739 23.94 -7.44 37.64
C MET A 739 23.21 -7.72 38.96
N GLY A 740 23.73 -7.23 40.10
CA GLY A 740 23.21 -7.59 41.42
C GLY A 740 23.50 -9.05 41.81
N LEU A 741 24.61 -9.62 41.32
CA LEU A 741 25.02 -11.00 41.52
C LEU A 741 26.34 -11.10 42.31
N ILE A 742 26.78 -12.33 42.61
CA ILE A 742 28.12 -12.59 43.18
C ILE A 742 29.14 -13.00 42.10
N PRO A 743 30.42 -12.67 42.25
CA PRO A 743 31.46 -13.17 41.35
C PRO A 743 31.60 -14.70 41.43
N GLY A 744 32.16 -15.28 40.37
CA GLY A 744 32.46 -16.72 40.32
C GLY A 744 31.32 -17.60 39.83
N ILE A 745 30.19 -17.03 39.39
CA ILE A 745 29.11 -17.79 38.75
C ILE A 745 29.60 -18.31 37.38
N PRO A 746 29.45 -19.62 37.06
CA PRO A 746 29.74 -20.16 35.74
C PRO A 746 28.97 -19.44 34.63
N VAL A 747 29.67 -19.07 33.56
CA VAL A 747 29.09 -18.51 32.34
C VAL A 747 29.41 -19.45 31.17
N CYS A 748 28.38 -19.90 30.47
CA CYS A 748 28.49 -20.83 29.35
C CYS A 748 28.95 -20.11 28.07
N ALA A 749 29.40 -20.87 27.08
CA ALA A 749 29.71 -20.32 25.76
C ALA A 749 28.45 -19.78 25.03
N GLY A 750 27.30 -20.44 25.24
CA GLY A 750 26.04 -20.08 24.61
C GLY A 750 26.02 -20.38 23.11
N CYS A 751 24.98 -19.88 22.43
CA CYS A 751 24.75 -20.18 21.02
C CYS A 751 24.00 -19.05 20.30
N THR A 752 23.55 -19.31 19.08
CA THR A 752 22.68 -18.41 18.32
C THR A 752 21.25 -18.39 18.89
N ASP A 753 20.63 -17.21 18.97
CA ASP A 753 19.28 -16.97 19.51
C ASP A 753 18.19 -17.90 18.98
N CYS A 754 18.19 -18.21 17.68
CA CYS A 754 17.22 -19.11 17.07
C CYS A 754 17.35 -20.53 17.64
N LEU A 755 18.57 -21.02 17.88
CA LEU A 755 18.80 -22.35 18.44
C LEU A 755 18.43 -22.42 19.93
N ALA A 756 18.70 -21.37 20.69
CA ALA A 756 18.20 -21.25 22.07
C ALA A 756 16.66 -21.31 22.10
N SER A 757 16.00 -20.64 21.15
CA SER A 757 14.52 -20.71 21.00
C SER A 757 14.05 -22.13 20.66
N VAL A 758 14.72 -22.82 19.72
CA VAL A 758 14.42 -24.21 19.35
C VAL A 758 14.57 -25.17 20.54
N ILE A 759 15.63 -25.00 21.34
CA ILE A 759 15.83 -25.77 22.59
C ILE A 759 14.70 -25.48 23.58
N SER A 760 14.33 -24.21 23.77
CA SER A 760 13.21 -23.84 24.67
C SER A 760 11.87 -24.45 24.25
N ALA A 761 11.71 -24.75 22.96
CA ALA A 761 10.52 -25.38 22.41
C ALA A 761 10.51 -26.91 22.58
N GLY A 762 11.52 -27.50 23.22
CA GLY A 762 11.64 -28.95 23.42
C GLY A 762 12.13 -29.72 22.19
N VAL A 763 12.68 -29.03 21.19
CA VAL A 763 13.11 -29.62 19.93
C VAL A 763 14.56 -30.10 20.03
N THR A 764 14.74 -31.36 20.39
CA THR A 764 16.07 -31.99 20.60
C THR A 764 16.29 -33.24 19.74
N LYS A 765 15.27 -33.66 18.99
CA LYS A 765 15.26 -34.90 18.18
C LYS A 765 15.22 -34.61 16.68
N GLU A 766 15.75 -35.55 15.91
CA GLU A 766 15.79 -35.47 14.45
C GLU A 766 14.38 -35.40 13.84
N HIS A 767 14.26 -34.74 12.69
CA HIS A 767 13.05 -34.63 11.88
C HIS A 767 11.85 -33.95 12.57
N VAL A 768 12.13 -33.15 13.60
CA VAL A 768 11.17 -32.25 14.22
C VAL A 768 11.24 -30.89 13.52
N LYS A 769 10.11 -30.48 12.93
CA LYS A 769 9.94 -29.17 12.30
C LYS A 769 9.71 -28.12 13.38
N THR A 770 10.29 -26.95 13.21
CA THR A 770 10.15 -25.86 14.16
C THR A 770 10.09 -24.51 13.46
N ALA A 771 9.27 -23.63 14.00
CA ALA A 771 9.18 -22.25 13.57
C ALA A 771 9.45 -21.32 14.75
N VAL A 772 10.43 -20.45 14.60
CA VAL A 772 10.66 -19.35 15.54
C VAL A 772 10.13 -18.08 14.88
N ILE A 773 9.00 -17.59 15.38
CA ILE A 773 8.27 -16.47 14.78
C ILE A 773 8.31 -15.27 15.71
N GLY A 774 9.19 -14.32 15.38
CA GLY A 774 9.35 -13.04 16.05
C GLY A 774 9.34 -11.91 15.03
N THR A 775 10.34 -11.01 15.10
CA THR A 775 10.56 -9.96 14.10
C THR A 775 10.64 -10.54 12.67
N SER A 776 11.32 -11.67 12.53
CA SER A 776 11.43 -12.52 11.35
C SER A 776 10.81 -13.90 11.62
N ILE A 777 10.65 -14.72 10.58
CA ILE A 777 10.39 -16.17 10.74
C ILE A 777 11.67 -16.92 10.46
N ASN A 778 12.00 -17.86 11.33
CA ASN A 778 12.94 -18.94 11.04
C ASN A 778 12.13 -20.25 10.96
N TRP A 779 12.03 -20.83 9.77
CA TRP A 779 11.33 -22.09 9.52
C TRP A 779 12.36 -23.19 9.27
N GLY A 780 12.57 -24.05 10.26
CA GLY A 780 13.69 -24.97 10.27
C GLY A 780 13.37 -26.39 10.68
N ILE A 781 14.36 -27.25 10.49
CA ILE A 781 14.31 -28.67 10.81
C ILE A 781 15.68 -29.15 11.31
N LEU A 782 15.64 -30.04 12.30
CA LEU A 782 16.81 -30.73 12.84
C LEU A 782 17.08 -32.02 12.06
N HIS A 783 18.30 -32.23 11.55
CA HIS A 783 18.68 -33.44 10.79
C HIS A 783 20.17 -33.78 10.92
N ARG A 784 20.58 -34.97 10.51
CA ARG A 784 21.99 -35.41 10.43
C ARG A 784 22.55 -35.44 9.01
N SER A 785 21.67 -35.39 8.00
CA SER A 785 22.05 -35.42 6.59
C SER A 785 22.93 -34.23 6.21
N VAL A 786 23.83 -34.42 5.23
CA VAL A 786 24.62 -33.33 4.64
C VAL A 786 23.66 -32.29 4.02
N PRO A 787 23.93 -30.98 4.18
CA PRO A 787 23.14 -29.94 3.51
C PRO A 787 23.10 -30.17 2.00
N SER A 788 21.90 -30.14 1.41
CA SER A 788 21.71 -30.49 0.00
C SER A 788 21.25 -29.34 -0.88
N ASN A 789 20.77 -28.23 -0.31
CA ASN A 789 20.28 -27.08 -1.08
C ASN A 789 20.92 -25.76 -0.61
N PRO A 790 21.66 -25.05 -1.49
CA PRO A 790 22.26 -23.75 -1.18
C PRO A 790 21.26 -22.61 -0.96
N GLU A 791 19.98 -22.79 -1.29
CA GLU A 791 18.94 -21.81 -1.03
C GLU A 791 18.45 -21.78 0.42
N LEU A 792 18.86 -22.75 1.25
CA LEU A 792 18.60 -22.77 2.68
C LEU A 792 19.86 -22.41 3.46
N VAL A 793 19.68 -21.99 4.72
CA VAL A 793 20.79 -21.72 5.63
C VAL A 793 20.97 -22.93 6.55
N THR A 794 22.19 -23.41 6.68
CA THR A 794 22.50 -24.54 7.57
C THR A 794 23.58 -24.17 8.58
N MET A 795 23.37 -24.55 9.83
CA MET A 795 24.35 -24.40 10.90
C MET A 795 24.39 -25.64 11.82
N PRO A 796 25.46 -25.85 12.59
CA PRO A 796 25.47 -26.81 13.70
C PRO A 796 24.33 -26.55 14.69
N ASN A 797 23.70 -27.59 15.20
CA ASN A 797 22.69 -27.48 16.26
C ASN A 797 23.34 -27.25 17.63
N ALA A 798 22.63 -26.65 18.58
CA ALA A 798 23.16 -26.34 19.91
C ALA A 798 23.26 -27.53 20.89
N VAL A 799 22.46 -28.59 20.73
CA VAL A 799 22.42 -29.79 21.61
C VAL A 799 23.56 -30.78 21.30
N SER A 800 23.90 -30.96 20.02
CA SER A 800 25.05 -31.78 19.62
C SER A 800 25.67 -31.20 18.34
N PRO A 801 26.46 -30.13 18.47
CA PRO A 801 26.96 -29.35 17.31
C PRO A 801 27.87 -30.15 16.36
N LEU A 802 28.41 -31.29 16.80
CA LEU A 802 29.25 -32.14 15.96
C LEU A 802 28.47 -33.21 15.18
N SER A 803 27.18 -33.40 15.48
CA SER A 803 26.38 -34.51 14.95
C SER A 803 25.08 -34.08 14.29
N PHE A 804 24.52 -32.94 14.70
CA PHE A 804 23.24 -32.44 14.21
C PHE A 804 23.39 -31.11 13.50
N TYR A 805 22.67 -30.97 12.40
CA TYR A 805 22.49 -29.73 11.65
C TYR A 805 21.09 -29.18 11.85
N TYR A 806 21.01 -27.85 11.93
CA TYR A 806 19.78 -27.10 11.83
C TYR A 806 19.76 -26.39 10.48
N THR A 807 18.83 -26.78 9.62
CA THR A 807 18.61 -26.16 8.31
C THR A 807 17.29 -25.43 8.31
N TYR A 808 17.30 -24.20 7.81
CA TYR A 808 16.13 -23.34 7.81
C TYR A 808 16.06 -22.40 6.61
N GLY A 809 14.85 -21.96 6.30
CA GLY A 809 14.60 -20.76 5.52
C GLY A 809 14.13 -19.63 6.42
N GLY A 810 14.42 -18.38 6.03
CA GLY A 810 14.18 -17.22 6.86
C GLY A 810 13.42 -16.11 6.14
N ILE A 811 12.27 -15.72 6.66
CA ILE A 811 11.48 -14.58 6.16
C ILE A 811 11.89 -13.35 6.94
N THR A 812 12.41 -12.35 6.25
CA THR A 812 13.11 -11.21 6.86
C THR A 812 12.16 -10.29 7.63
N SER A 813 11.00 -9.96 7.06
CA SER A 813 10.01 -9.06 7.64
C SER A 813 8.66 -9.76 7.85
N ALA A 814 8.53 -10.46 8.99
CA ALA A 814 7.29 -11.12 9.40
C ALA A 814 6.59 -10.34 10.52
N GLY A 815 6.93 -10.57 11.80
CA GLY A 815 6.37 -9.79 12.91
C GLY A 815 6.74 -8.31 12.84
N ALA A 816 7.89 -7.97 12.24
CA ALA A 816 8.25 -6.57 11.95
C ALA A 816 7.25 -5.90 11.00
N LEU A 817 6.76 -6.63 9.99
CA LEU A 817 5.77 -6.14 9.04
C LEU A 817 4.41 -5.95 9.71
N CYS A 818 4.00 -6.87 10.59
CA CYS A 818 2.80 -6.70 11.40
C CYS A 818 2.91 -5.45 12.31
N GLY A 819 4.06 -5.24 12.96
CA GLY A 819 4.32 -4.05 13.78
C GLY A 819 4.29 -2.77 12.97
N TRP A 820 4.97 -2.74 11.82
CA TRP A 820 4.93 -1.61 10.89
C TRP A 820 3.50 -1.28 10.46
N PHE A 821 2.70 -2.29 10.13
CA PHE A 821 1.31 -2.11 9.72
C PHE A 821 0.46 -1.51 10.85
N LEU A 822 0.62 -2.04 12.07
CA LEU A 822 -0.05 -1.52 13.27
C LEU A 822 0.31 -0.05 13.51
N ASP A 823 1.60 0.30 13.48
CA ASP A 823 2.07 1.63 13.84
C ASP A 823 1.78 2.68 12.74
N ASN A 824 1.92 2.32 11.47
CA ASN A 824 1.79 3.27 10.35
C ASN A 824 0.38 3.34 9.77
N LEU A 825 -0.29 2.20 9.62
CA LEU A 825 -1.58 2.11 8.91
C LEU A 825 -2.77 1.88 9.84
N ALA A 826 -2.57 1.31 11.02
CA ALA A 826 -3.64 1.02 11.96
C ALA A 826 -3.39 1.45 13.43
N PRO A 827 -2.87 2.65 13.73
CA PRO A 827 -2.47 2.99 15.11
C PRO A 827 -3.62 3.18 16.10
N TYR A 828 -4.85 3.38 15.61
CA TYR A 828 -6.04 3.65 16.44
C TYR A 828 -7.31 2.93 15.95
N SER A 829 -8.13 2.48 16.91
CA SER A 829 -9.40 1.78 16.71
C SER A 829 -10.54 2.50 17.45
N ARG A 830 -11.79 2.16 17.13
CA ARG A 830 -12.96 2.57 17.94
C ARG A 830 -13.46 1.40 18.77
N ARG A 831 -13.60 1.63 20.08
CA ARG A 831 -14.26 0.70 21.01
C ARG A 831 -15.24 1.49 21.87
N ASP A 832 -16.49 1.06 21.91
CA ASP A 832 -17.57 1.73 22.67
C ASP A 832 -17.69 3.24 22.37
N GLY A 833 -17.53 3.61 21.09
CA GLY A 833 -17.61 5.00 20.63
C GLY A 833 -16.37 5.87 20.93
N LYS A 834 -15.33 5.34 21.59
CA LYS A 834 -14.09 6.08 21.91
C LYS A 834 -12.92 5.65 21.02
N THR A 835 -12.04 6.59 20.68
CA THR A 835 -10.74 6.29 20.04
C THR A 835 -9.81 5.66 21.07
N VAL A 836 -9.30 4.46 20.79
CA VAL A 836 -8.31 3.74 21.60
C VAL A 836 -7.11 3.39 20.75
N LYS A 837 -5.92 3.26 21.35
CA LYS A 837 -4.74 2.76 20.64
C LYS A 837 -5.02 1.32 20.21
N THR A 838 -4.77 1.01 18.94
CA THR A 838 -4.96 -0.36 18.44
C THR A 838 -3.86 -1.26 19.00
N ASP A 839 -4.23 -2.50 19.26
CA ASP A 839 -3.30 -3.58 19.55
C ASP A 839 -3.53 -4.73 18.56
N PHE A 840 -2.62 -5.71 18.56
CA PHE A 840 -2.72 -6.87 17.67
C PHE A 840 -4.01 -7.68 17.86
N SER A 841 -4.57 -7.72 19.08
CA SER A 841 -5.78 -8.50 19.34
C SER A 841 -7.00 -7.94 18.60
N MET A 842 -7.11 -6.61 18.51
CA MET A 842 -8.16 -5.95 17.73
C MET A 842 -8.01 -6.21 16.23
N LEU A 843 -6.78 -6.13 15.69
CA LEU A 843 -6.55 -6.41 14.28
C LEU A 843 -6.83 -7.87 13.93
N GLU A 844 -6.53 -8.78 14.85
CA GLU A 844 -6.77 -10.21 14.67
C GLU A 844 -8.25 -10.56 14.70
N GLU A 845 -9.03 -9.96 15.60
CA GLU A 845 -10.51 -10.07 15.62
C GLU A 845 -11.13 -9.52 14.34
N GLU A 846 -10.68 -8.36 13.85
CA GLU A 846 -11.17 -7.79 12.59
C GLU A 846 -10.80 -8.68 11.39
N ALA A 847 -9.60 -9.27 11.38
CA ALA A 847 -9.10 -10.11 10.30
C ALA A 847 -9.68 -11.54 10.30
N SER A 848 -10.14 -12.06 11.44
CA SER A 848 -10.75 -13.39 11.50
C SER A 848 -12.08 -13.46 10.76
N GLU A 849 -12.78 -12.34 10.62
CA GLU A 849 -14.04 -12.23 9.86
C GLU A 849 -13.83 -12.20 8.34
N ILE A 850 -12.61 -11.94 7.88
CA ILE A 850 -12.28 -11.92 6.44
C ILE A 850 -12.12 -13.36 5.94
N PRO A 851 -12.62 -13.74 4.75
CA PRO A 851 -12.41 -15.10 4.22
C PRO A 851 -10.96 -15.35 3.81
N ALA A 852 -10.59 -16.64 3.69
CA ALA A 852 -9.29 -17.07 3.19
C ALA A 852 -8.99 -16.52 1.79
N GLY A 853 -7.77 -16.01 1.61
CA GLY A 853 -7.33 -15.35 0.39
C GLY A 853 -7.65 -13.85 0.32
N SER A 854 -8.10 -13.28 1.44
CA SER A 854 -8.28 -11.83 1.64
C SER A 854 -9.06 -11.14 0.51
N GLU A 855 -10.07 -11.83 -0.04
CA GLU A 855 -10.91 -11.40 -1.16
C GLU A 855 -10.14 -10.96 -2.44
N GLY A 856 -8.99 -11.58 -2.71
CA GLY A 856 -8.19 -11.30 -3.90
C GLY A 856 -6.95 -10.43 -3.64
N LEU A 857 -6.70 -10.02 -2.41
CA LEU A 857 -5.53 -9.23 -2.03
C LEU A 857 -4.31 -10.12 -1.78
N LEU A 858 -3.24 -9.90 -2.55
CA LEU A 858 -1.93 -10.52 -2.36
C LEU A 858 -0.90 -9.53 -1.84
N VAL A 859 0.01 -10.03 -1.00
CA VAL A 859 1.13 -9.27 -0.47
C VAL A 859 2.44 -9.99 -0.75
N LEU A 860 3.46 -9.25 -1.19
CA LEU A 860 4.86 -9.70 -1.12
C LEU A 860 5.47 -9.14 0.17
N PRO A 861 5.92 -9.98 1.12
CA PRO A 861 6.31 -9.52 2.45
C PRO A 861 7.73 -8.93 2.53
N TYR A 862 8.37 -8.62 1.40
CA TYR A 862 9.81 -8.37 1.26
C TYR A 862 10.24 -6.92 1.57
N PHE A 863 9.75 -6.33 2.66
CA PHE A 863 9.93 -4.90 2.99
C PHE A 863 11.38 -4.51 3.33
N MET A 864 12.30 -5.48 3.37
CA MET A 864 13.72 -5.30 3.68
C MET A 864 14.62 -6.07 2.71
N GLY A 865 14.14 -6.34 1.50
CA GLY A 865 14.67 -7.46 0.70
C GLY A 865 14.24 -8.80 1.28
N GLU A 866 14.67 -9.88 0.64
CA GLU A 866 14.42 -11.22 1.14
C GLU A 866 15.61 -12.14 1.02
N ARG A 867 15.73 -13.06 1.99
CA ARG A 867 16.72 -14.15 1.99
C ARG A 867 16.07 -15.39 1.38
N SER A 868 16.34 -16.57 1.91
CA SER A 868 15.67 -17.80 1.53
C SER A 868 14.14 -17.63 1.54
N PRO A 869 13.43 -18.00 0.46
CA PRO A 869 13.91 -18.81 -0.67
C PRO A 869 14.30 -18.00 -1.92
N VAL A 870 14.13 -16.68 -1.90
CA VAL A 870 14.25 -15.81 -3.08
C VAL A 870 15.69 -15.28 -3.26
N TRP A 871 16.35 -14.91 -2.17
CA TRP A 871 17.70 -14.35 -2.14
C TRP A 871 17.88 -13.09 -2.99
N ASP A 872 17.04 -12.09 -2.72
CA ASP A 872 16.98 -10.84 -3.46
C ASP A 872 17.02 -9.64 -2.48
N SER A 873 18.13 -8.92 -2.46
CA SER A 873 18.32 -7.71 -1.65
C SER A 873 17.49 -6.52 -2.09
N GLU A 874 17.09 -6.49 -3.35
CA GLU A 874 16.41 -5.38 -4.00
C GLU A 874 14.89 -5.57 -3.99
N ALA A 875 14.40 -6.76 -3.61
CA ALA A 875 12.99 -7.02 -3.37
C ALA A 875 12.39 -6.02 -2.36
N ARG A 876 11.14 -5.60 -2.61
CA ARG A 876 10.37 -4.68 -1.77
C ARG A 876 8.95 -5.18 -1.58
N GLY A 877 8.27 -4.60 -0.61
CA GLY A 877 6.86 -4.89 -0.35
C GLY A 877 5.95 -4.50 -1.50
N VAL A 878 4.96 -5.35 -1.77
CA VAL A 878 3.91 -5.11 -2.78
C VAL A 878 2.55 -5.44 -2.17
N PHE A 879 1.55 -4.57 -2.33
CA PHE A 879 0.14 -4.92 -2.18
C PHE A 879 -0.50 -4.94 -3.56
N CYS A 880 -1.07 -6.07 -3.98
CA CYS A 880 -1.67 -6.24 -5.31
C CYS A 880 -3.09 -6.79 -5.18
N GLY A 881 -4.04 -6.22 -5.93
CA GLY A 881 -5.45 -6.65 -5.91
C GLY A 881 -6.38 -5.70 -5.13
N LEU A 882 -5.94 -4.49 -4.79
CA LEU A 882 -6.73 -3.54 -4.01
C LEU A 882 -8.02 -3.11 -4.73
N SER A 883 -9.04 -2.83 -3.91
CA SER A 883 -10.39 -2.44 -4.33
C SER A 883 -11.01 -1.58 -3.22
N VAL A 884 -12.08 -0.85 -3.53
CA VAL A 884 -12.75 0.02 -2.54
C VAL A 884 -13.39 -0.74 -1.38
N ARG A 885 -13.54 -2.08 -1.49
CA ARG A 885 -14.08 -2.94 -0.43
C ARG A 885 -13.04 -3.31 0.62
N HIS A 886 -11.76 -3.36 0.23
CA HIS A 886 -10.70 -3.78 1.12
C HIS A 886 -10.53 -2.79 2.27
N THR A 887 -10.44 -3.33 3.47
CA THR A 887 -10.23 -2.57 4.71
C THR A 887 -8.85 -2.88 5.28
N ARG A 888 -8.46 -2.19 6.36
CA ARG A 888 -7.23 -2.53 7.09
C ARG A 888 -7.22 -4.00 7.57
N ALA A 889 -8.38 -4.60 7.83
CA ALA A 889 -8.50 -5.99 8.25
C ALA A 889 -8.10 -6.95 7.14
N HIS A 890 -8.54 -6.68 5.90
CA HIS A 890 -8.12 -7.43 4.71
C HIS A 890 -6.61 -7.35 4.51
N MET A 891 -6.05 -6.13 4.64
CA MET A 891 -4.61 -5.93 4.48
C MET A 891 -3.80 -6.64 5.56
N TYR A 892 -4.26 -6.61 6.82
CA TYR A 892 -3.60 -7.34 7.91
C TYR A 892 -3.66 -8.85 7.67
N ARG A 893 -4.82 -9.40 7.27
CA ARG A 893 -4.94 -10.81 6.91
C ARG A 893 -4.02 -11.20 5.76
N ALA A 894 -3.96 -10.38 4.70
CA ALA A 894 -3.11 -10.64 3.55
C ALA A 894 -1.62 -10.62 3.91
N ILE A 895 -1.20 -9.80 4.89
CA ILE A 895 0.15 -9.87 5.48
C ILE A 895 0.38 -11.24 6.12
N LEU A 896 -0.53 -11.73 6.96
CA LEU A 896 -0.41 -13.06 7.59
C LEU A 896 -0.34 -14.17 6.53
N GLU A 897 -1.24 -14.15 5.54
CA GLU A 897 -1.26 -15.11 4.42
C GLU A 897 0.05 -15.06 3.61
N SER A 898 0.60 -13.88 3.33
CA SER A 898 1.85 -13.74 2.59
C SER A 898 3.06 -14.36 3.30
N THR A 899 3.14 -14.24 4.63
CA THR A 899 4.20 -14.90 5.39
C THR A 899 4.05 -16.42 5.34
N ALA A 900 2.83 -16.94 5.34
CA ALA A 900 2.57 -18.37 5.18
C ALA A 900 2.92 -18.86 3.77
N PHE A 901 2.65 -18.07 2.72
CA PHE A 901 3.10 -18.37 1.36
C PHE A 901 4.63 -18.40 1.25
N ALA A 902 5.32 -17.47 1.89
CA ALA A 902 6.78 -17.48 1.96
C ALA A 902 7.32 -18.73 2.69
N VAL A 903 6.68 -19.17 3.78
CA VAL A 903 7.02 -20.43 4.48
C VAL A 903 6.82 -21.63 3.56
N ARG A 904 5.69 -21.68 2.85
CA ARG A 904 5.42 -22.75 1.89
C ARG A 904 6.47 -22.78 0.78
N HIS A 905 6.93 -21.63 0.33
CA HIS A 905 8.00 -21.53 -0.67
C HIS A 905 9.35 -22.04 -0.14
N ILE A 906 9.65 -21.84 1.15
CA ILE A 906 10.80 -22.47 1.82
C ILE A 906 10.65 -23.99 1.85
N GLN A 907 9.47 -24.50 2.19
CA GLN A 907 9.18 -25.94 2.23
C GLN A 907 9.45 -26.61 0.88
N GLU A 908 9.09 -25.96 -0.24
CA GLU A 908 9.34 -26.46 -1.60
C GLU A 908 10.84 -26.56 -1.97
N LYS A 909 11.75 -25.99 -1.16
CA LYS A 909 13.19 -26.03 -1.45
C LYS A 909 13.88 -27.29 -0.93
N SER A 910 13.26 -28.07 -0.06
CA SER A 910 13.94 -29.25 0.47
C SER A 910 13.00 -30.36 0.91
N ASP A 911 13.28 -31.56 0.42
CA ASP A 911 12.63 -32.81 0.82
C ASP A 911 12.77 -33.10 2.32
N LEU A 912 13.71 -32.44 3.01
CA LEU A 912 13.81 -32.49 4.48
C LEU A 912 12.48 -32.10 5.14
N PHE A 913 11.72 -31.19 4.53
CA PHE A 913 10.42 -30.77 5.05
C PHE A 913 9.27 -31.70 4.63
N GLU A 914 9.47 -32.60 3.66
CA GLU A 914 8.47 -33.62 3.28
C GLU A 914 8.50 -34.83 4.23
N GLY A 915 9.69 -35.17 4.77
CA GLY A 915 9.87 -36.22 5.77
C GLY A 915 9.57 -35.78 7.22
N GLY A 916 9.44 -36.75 8.14
CA GLY A 916 9.41 -36.50 9.59
C GLY A 916 8.04 -36.32 10.22
N SER A 917 8.00 -35.60 11.36
CA SER A 917 6.77 -35.31 12.10
C SER A 917 5.76 -34.55 11.23
N CYS A 918 4.47 -34.94 11.29
CA CYS A 918 3.36 -34.23 10.66
C CYS A 918 3.02 -32.89 11.37
N SER A 919 3.87 -32.44 12.28
CA SER A 919 3.66 -31.22 13.07
C SER A 919 4.90 -30.35 13.15
N CYS A 920 4.68 -29.04 13.25
CA CYS A 920 5.67 -28.02 13.47
C CYS A 920 5.48 -27.39 14.85
N ILE A 921 6.54 -27.39 15.66
CA ILE A 921 6.52 -26.73 16.98
C ILE A 921 6.89 -25.27 16.80
N VAL A 922 5.93 -24.40 17.11
CA VAL A 922 6.04 -22.95 16.94
C VAL A 922 6.36 -22.30 18.28
N SER A 923 7.37 -21.43 18.28
CA SER A 923 7.75 -20.58 19.42
C SER A 923 7.86 -19.11 18.99
N GLY A 924 7.85 -18.21 19.97
CA GLY A 924 7.96 -16.76 19.75
C GLY A 924 6.64 -16.00 19.91
N GLY A 925 6.64 -14.74 19.47
CA GLY A 925 5.54 -13.81 19.71
C GLY A 925 4.24 -14.18 19.00
N ALA A 926 4.34 -14.81 17.82
CA ALA A 926 3.19 -15.17 17.02
C ALA A 926 2.34 -16.31 17.59
N CYS A 927 2.84 -17.08 18.57
CA CYS A 927 2.05 -18.12 19.25
C CYS A 927 0.78 -17.58 19.91
N ARG A 928 0.70 -16.26 20.15
CA ARG A 928 -0.50 -15.60 20.68
C ARG A 928 -1.62 -15.45 19.63
N SER A 929 -1.28 -15.54 18.35
CA SER A 929 -2.20 -15.35 17.24
C SER A 929 -2.73 -16.70 16.74
N LYS A 930 -3.96 -17.04 17.13
CA LYS A 930 -4.62 -18.26 16.65
C LYS A 930 -4.90 -18.21 15.16
N LEU A 931 -5.26 -17.03 14.64
CA LEU A 931 -5.55 -16.85 13.22
C LEU A 931 -4.29 -17.12 12.38
N TRP A 932 -3.15 -16.56 12.77
CA TRP A 932 -1.90 -16.75 12.02
C TRP A 932 -1.44 -18.21 12.04
N MET A 933 -1.60 -18.90 13.18
CA MET A 933 -1.28 -20.32 13.26
C MET A 933 -2.19 -21.17 12.38
N GLN A 934 -3.49 -20.87 12.32
CA GLN A 934 -4.43 -21.55 11.41
C GLN A 934 -4.05 -21.31 9.94
N ILE A 935 -3.74 -20.06 9.57
CA ILE A 935 -3.29 -19.72 8.21
C ILE A 935 -2.02 -20.48 7.83
N LEU A 936 -1.03 -20.54 8.73
CA LEU A 936 0.19 -21.33 8.51
C LEU A 936 -0.12 -22.81 8.32
N ALA A 937 -1.00 -23.38 9.14
CA ALA A 937 -1.42 -24.77 9.01
C ALA A 937 -2.09 -25.02 7.64
N ASP A 938 -3.09 -24.22 7.30
CA ASP A 938 -3.87 -24.37 6.06
C ASP A 938 -3.02 -24.21 4.79
N VAL A 939 -2.06 -23.30 4.80
CA VAL A 939 -1.19 -23.03 3.65
C VAL A 939 -0.09 -24.08 3.51
N THR A 940 0.55 -24.50 4.61
CA THR A 940 1.67 -25.46 4.57
C THR A 940 1.20 -26.91 4.55
N GLY A 941 -0.04 -27.18 4.98
CA GLY A 941 -0.56 -28.53 5.21
C GLY A 941 0.04 -29.22 6.44
N ILE A 942 0.70 -28.48 7.34
CA ILE A 942 1.40 -29.02 8.52
C ILE A 942 0.66 -28.60 9.79
N CYS A 943 0.44 -29.54 10.72
CA CYS A 943 -0.16 -29.24 12.01
C CYS A 943 0.74 -28.29 12.85
N MET A 944 0.18 -27.21 13.37
CA MET A 944 0.93 -26.26 14.21
C MET A 944 0.73 -26.59 15.69
N ILE A 945 1.83 -26.67 16.44
CA ILE A 945 1.82 -26.87 17.89
C ILE A 945 2.48 -25.66 18.53
N THR A 946 1.71 -24.82 19.21
CA THR A 946 2.26 -23.65 19.90
C THR A 946 2.81 -24.04 21.27
N THR A 947 3.92 -23.42 21.67
CA THR A 947 4.43 -23.49 23.03
C THR A 947 3.86 -22.37 23.88
N SER A 948 3.67 -22.59 25.18
CA SER A 948 3.22 -21.54 26.10
C SER A 948 4.12 -20.29 26.04
N GLY A 949 3.53 -19.10 26.14
CA GLY A 949 4.19 -17.81 25.83
C GLY A 949 5.44 -17.43 26.64
N SER A 950 5.83 -18.24 27.63
CA SER A 950 7.10 -18.11 28.35
C SER A 950 8.31 -18.76 27.65
N MET A 951 8.07 -19.62 26.65
CA MET A 951 9.14 -20.32 25.92
C MET A 951 9.71 -19.47 24.78
N GLN A 952 10.88 -18.91 25.04
CA GLN A 952 11.68 -18.09 24.12
C GLN A 952 13.17 -18.37 24.38
N ALA A 953 14.05 -17.80 23.56
CA ALA A 953 15.51 -17.91 23.68
C ALA A 953 16.04 -17.84 25.14
N PRO A 954 15.65 -16.88 26.01
CA PRO A 954 16.15 -16.83 27.39
C PRO A 954 15.88 -18.08 28.23
N VAL A 955 14.78 -18.80 27.99
CA VAL A 955 14.50 -20.05 28.72
C VAL A 955 15.37 -21.19 28.19
N GLY A 956 15.62 -21.22 26.88
CA GLY A 956 16.58 -22.14 26.28
C GLY A 956 18.01 -21.88 26.78
N ASP A 957 18.39 -20.62 26.93
CA ASP A 957 19.65 -20.23 27.54
C ASP A 957 19.74 -20.70 29.00
N ALA A 958 18.70 -20.48 29.80
CA ALA A 958 18.69 -20.97 31.18
C ALA A 958 18.83 -22.51 31.23
N LEU A 959 18.24 -23.24 30.29
CA LEU A 959 18.42 -24.69 30.17
C LEU A 959 19.87 -25.07 29.84
N ILE A 960 20.49 -24.39 28.87
CA ILE A 960 21.91 -24.58 28.53
C ILE A 960 22.78 -24.34 29.78
N ALA A 961 22.50 -23.28 30.54
CA ALA A 961 23.18 -23.00 31.80
C ALA A 961 22.99 -24.11 32.85
N GLY A 962 21.79 -24.68 32.92
CA GLY A 962 21.47 -25.78 33.83
C GLY A 962 22.24 -27.06 33.51
N VAL A 963 22.36 -27.40 32.23
CA VAL A 963 23.14 -28.56 31.76
C VAL A 963 24.62 -28.34 32.06
N ALA A 964 25.16 -27.16 31.72
CA ALA A 964 26.55 -26.79 31.97
C ALA A 964 26.92 -26.84 33.47
N ALA A 965 26.02 -26.36 34.34
CA ALA A 965 26.22 -26.34 35.78
C ALA A 965 25.95 -27.70 36.47
N GLY A 966 25.48 -28.71 35.73
CA GLY A 966 25.10 -30.02 36.28
C GLY A 966 23.83 -30.02 37.13
N VAL A 967 23.04 -28.94 37.08
CA VAL A 967 21.73 -28.81 37.74
C VAL A 967 20.65 -29.53 36.95
N VAL A 968 20.78 -29.56 35.63
CA VAL A 968 19.93 -30.28 34.70
C VAL A 968 20.74 -31.43 34.08
N SER A 969 20.15 -32.63 34.02
CA SER A 969 20.85 -33.86 33.63
C SER A 969 21.25 -33.90 32.15
N SER A 970 20.38 -33.38 31.27
CA SER A 970 20.60 -33.35 29.82
C SER A 970 19.57 -32.45 29.13
N TYR A 971 19.78 -32.18 27.84
CA TYR A 971 18.81 -31.48 27.00
C TYR A 971 17.46 -32.21 26.82
N GLU A 972 17.37 -33.51 27.12
CA GLU A 972 16.09 -34.24 27.06
C GLU A 972 15.07 -33.72 28.08
N GLU A 973 15.55 -33.07 29.15
CA GLU A 973 14.71 -32.37 30.12
C GLU A 973 13.98 -31.15 29.52
N ALA A 974 14.41 -30.65 28.34
CA ALA A 974 13.74 -29.55 27.63
C ALA A 974 12.25 -29.85 27.37
N GLU A 975 11.91 -31.10 27.06
CA GLU A 975 10.52 -31.54 26.84
C GLU A 975 9.67 -31.39 28.12
N LYS A 976 10.29 -31.52 29.31
CA LYS A 976 9.59 -31.38 30.60
C LYS A 976 9.41 -29.92 31.00
N TRP A 977 10.32 -29.05 30.56
CA TRP A 977 10.19 -27.60 30.74
C TRP A 977 9.07 -27.08 29.84
N CYS A 978 9.00 -27.56 28.60
CA CYS A 978 8.03 -27.14 27.59
C CYS A 978 6.58 -27.56 27.93
N ARG A 979 5.65 -26.62 27.75
CA ARG A 979 4.21 -26.90 27.74
C ARG A 979 3.67 -26.60 26.36
N TYR A 980 3.23 -27.65 25.68
CA TYR A 980 2.53 -27.56 24.40
C TYR A 980 1.08 -27.17 24.63
N GLU A 981 0.60 -26.18 23.88
CA GLU A 981 -0.78 -25.75 23.88
C GLU A 981 -1.59 -26.48 22.78
N GLU A 982 -2.61 -25.81 22.25
CA GLU A 982 -3.54 -26.35 21.27
C GLU A 982 -2.83 -26.77 19.98
N ARG A 983 -3.17 -27.97 19.48
CA ARG A 983 -2.78 -28.43 18.16
C ARG A 983 -3.76 -27.85 17.14
N ILE A 984 -3.23 -27.18 16.13
CA ILE A 984 -4.00 -26.52 15.10
C ILE A 984 -3.81 -27.32 13.81
N GLU A 985 -4.84 -28.06 13.44
CA GLU A 985 -4.84 -28.90 12.24
C GLU A 985 -5.17 -28.07 10.99
N PRO A 986 -4.56 -28.38 9.84
CA PRO A 986 -4.93 -27.74 8.57
C PRO A 986 -6.38 -28.07 8.21
N ASP A 987 -7.13 -27.11 7.67
CA ASP A 987 -8.45 -27.35 7.08
C ASP A 987 -8.30 -27.82 5.62
N PRO A 988 -8.62 -29.09 5.30
CA PRO A 988 -8.50 -29.62 3.94
C PRO A 988 -9.37 -28.88 2.91
N LYS A 989 -10.44 -28.20 3.35
CA LYS A 989 -11.33 -27.43 2.46
C LYS A 989 -10.64 -26.19 1.90
N LEU A 990 -9.67 -25.63 2.62
CA LEU A 990 -8.98 -24.40 2.23
C LEU A 990 -7.75 -24.66 1.35
N TYR A 991 -7.27 -25.91 1.28
CA TYR A 991 -6.10 -26.27 0.49
C TYR A 991 -6.23 -25.82 -0.98
N GLY A 992 -7.36 -26.10 -1.64
CA GLY A 992 -7.58 -25.71 -3.04
C GLY A 992 -7.59 -24.19 -3.25
N THR A 993 -8.14 -23.45 -2.29
CA THR A 993 -8.16 -21.98 -2.31
C THR A 993 -6.74 -21.42 -2.16
N TYR A 994 -6.00 -21.83 -1.13
CA TYR A 994 -4.64 -21.33 -0.92
C TYR A 994 -3.65 -21.81 -1.98
N GLU A 995 -3.88 -22.97 -2.60
CA GLU A 995 -3.11 -23.43 -3.76
C GLU A 995 -3.20 -22.46 -4.95
N MET A 996 -4.41 -21.97 -5.24
CA MET A 996 -4.61 -20.97 -6.28
C MET A 996 -3.85 -19.66 -5.94
N TYR A 997 -4.02 -19.13 -4.73
CA TYR A 997 -3.34 -17.90 -4.30
C TYR A 997 -1.83 -18.03 -4.27
N TYR A 998 -1.30 -19.18 -3.83
CA TYR A 998 0.13 -19.43 -3.76
C TYR A 998 0.78 -19.43 -5.15
N ARG A 999 0.09 -19.93 -6.18
CA ARG A 999 0.57 -19.84 -7.57
C ARG A 999 0.65 -18.39 -8.06
N GLU A 1000 -0.37 -17.59 -7.77
CA GLU A 1000 -0.38 -16.18 -8.15
C GLU A 1000 0.64 -15.37 -7.34
N TYR A 1001 0.88 -15.71 -6.07
CA TYR A 1001 1.93 -15.12 -5.24
C TYR A 1001 3.33 -15.29 -5.86
N LYS A 1002 3.67 -16.49 -6.36
CA LYS A 1002 4.96 -16.72 -7.04
C LYS A 1002 5.09 -15.89 -8.32
N LYS A 1003 4.04 -15.87 -9.15
CA LYS A 1003 4.00 -15.05 -10.38
C LYS A 1003 4.10 -13.55 -10.08
N LEU A 1004 3.49 -13.09 -8.99
CA LEU A 1004 3.50 -11.67 -8.60
C LEU A 1004 4.92 -11.18 -8.36
N TYR A 1005 5.77 -11.98 -7.70
CA TYR A 1005 7.19 -11.63 -7.54
C TYR A 1005 7.90 -11.51 -8.90
N GLU A 1006 7.78 -12.52 -9.77
CA GLU A 1006 8.40 -12.51 -11.09
C GLU A 1006 7.93 -11.32 -11.95
N ALA A 1007 6.64 -10.99 -11.91
CA ALA A 1007 6.05 -9.91 -12.69
C ALA A 1007 6.41 -8.50 -12.19
N THR A 1008 6.89 -8.36 -10.96
CA THR A 1008 7.16 -7.05 -10.33
C THR A 1008 8.62 -6.80 -10.01
N ALA A 1009 9.48 -7.83 -10.05
CA ALA A 1009 10.89 -7.74 -9.67
C ALA A 1009 11.64 -6.60 -10.37
N ASP A 1010 11.63 -6.57 -11.71
CA ASP A 1010 12.36 -5.55 -12.49
C ASP A 1010 11.94 -4.11 -12.15
N ILE A 1011 10.63 -3.90 -11.93
CA ILE A 1011 10.08 -2.58 -11.58
C ILE A 1011 10.54 -2.21 -10.16
N VAL A 1012 10.44 -3.15 -9.22
CA VAL A 1012 10.82 -2.94 -7.83
C VAL A 1012 12.32 -2.69 -7.67
N HIS A 1013 13.16 -3.38 -8.44
CA HIS A 1013 14.61 -3.16 -8.46
C HIS A 1013 14.94 -1.77 -9.00
N ALA A 1014 14.26 -1.35 -10.07
CA ALA A 1014 14.42 0.01 -10.60
C ALA A 1014 14.04 1.07 -9.55
N LEU A 1015 12.97 0.87 -8.77
CA LEU A 1015 12.58 1.76 -7.67
C LEU A 1015 13.60 1.74 -6.52
N SER A 1016 14.21 0.59 -6.21
CA SER A 1016 15.22 0.49 -5.16
C SER A 1016 16.51 1.26 -5.47
N GLY A 1017 16.79 1.53 -6.74
CA GLY A 1017 17.99 2.24 -7.20
C GLY A 1017 17.81 3.75 -7.40
N MET A 1018 16.58 4.26 -7.28
CA MET A 1018 16.26 5.70 -7.31
C MET A 1018 16.44 6.31 -5.92
#